data_AF-A0A961G2Z0-F1
#
_entry.id   AF-A0A961G2Z0-F1
#
_cell.length_a   1.000
_cell.length_b   1.000
_cell.length_c   1.000
_cell.angle_alpha   90.00
_cell.angle_beta   90.00
_cell.angle_gamma   90.00
#
_symmetry.space_group_name_H-M   'P 1'
#
loop_
_entity.id
_entity.type
_entity.pdbx_description
1 polymer ?
#
loop_
_entity_poly.entity_id
_entity_poly.type
_entity_poly.pdbx_seq_one_letter_code
_entity_poly.pdbx_strand_id
1 'polypeptide(L)'
;MTRLLPAFLLFVLSPVGHATEVPLGPGPHRDLQIQAEPDTVFQVTLGKGNPHFWTTVVPASYQVDQQTVFALEYFAPVGLDAVVLRYRVSDGSMAVAESRPLPLSETWQPLAFDLSGLDPRPAAGHPEMRFHLELRGGTGTRIGFRRMMLREAKAEEKRLATNRELVRTSREAEGAVILSDLRSPFAEHIETVQVGEREITLTGKATAPMKLIGIPPECRSDAASRKQAVAEAAPEASGHFVLKVPRIEPSGLRDRALWRWRLCDATGHWTSAARWPSHWDPGVARPLPRLSAPHQKGLGGIPSLSRPDHEIFDLGIRHATMNVVIQTLIRDTPATGWTPWLFEGRTFFLNEKLLQSHDRTLRLLTSREIIVSVILLVGNGRDAAGKPHSLLTHPEADARGVYSMPNLTGEDPARLYGAALHLLAERWSRIDGSCGRVSNWILHNEIDQGATWTNMGAQPLARYLETYLRSARLMYHTARLFDPGARVFISLTHHWTQKSSGSGTYVVRDLLDLFAEMARAEGDFEWGVAYHPYPKDLRNPDAWKDPGLSDDFNTPYITPKNIAVLPAYLAQPAFLYQGTPRAILLSEQGFNTPTLSPEDQLRQVAGLIYVFRQIRPLKTIEAFQMHRYQDMPLQEGGLRLGIVTENGDHKLGWEAYRAIGTDREDGFGKIVDDLMKQEKP
;
A
#
# COMPACT_ATOMS: atom_id res chain seq x y z
N MET A 1 -87.39 -17.88 -19.47
CA MET A 1 -86.42 -18.64 -20.28
C MET A 1 -85.19 -18.91 -19.43
N THR A 2 -84.95 -20.19 -19.20
CA THR A 2 -83.76 -20.92 -18.69
C THR A 2 -82.76 -20.23 -17.75
N ARG A 3 -82.71 -20.75 -16.50
CA ARG A 3 -81.67 -20.53 -15.49
C ARG A 3 -80.31 -21.06 -15.98
N LEU A 4 -79.22 -20.32 -15.71
CA LEU A 4 -77.83 -20.78 -15.84
C LEU A 4 -77.06 -20.45 -14.55
N LEU A 5 -76.46 -21.48 -13.95
CA LEU A 5 -75.57 -21.41 -12.79
C LEU A 5 -74.26 -20.67 -13.13
N PRO A 6 -73.65 -19.93 -12.18
CA PRO A 6 -72.28 -19.46 -12.35
C PRO A 6 -71.28 -20.57 -11.96
N ALA A 7 -70.36 -20.87 -12.87
CA ALA A 7 -69.25 -21.78 -12.67
C ALA A 7 -68.18 -21.14 -11.77
N PHE A 8 -67.76 -21.88 -10.75
CA PHE A 8 -66.60 -21.60 -9.92
C PHE A 8 -65.32 -21.62 -10.78
N LEU A 9 -64.65 -20.48 -10.93
CA LEU A 9 -63.25 -20.43 -11.36
C LEU A 9 -62.37 -20.66 -10.12
N LEU A 10 -61.79 -21.85 -10.00
CA LEU A 10 -60.63 -22.09 -9.14
C LEU A 10 -59.47 -21.23 -9.66
N PHE A 11 -59.06 -20.21 -8.90
CA PHE A 11 -57.72 -19.67 -9.03
C PHE A 11 -56.75 -20.74 -8.52
N VAL A 12 -56.08 -21.43 -9.45
CA VAL A 12 -54.89 -22.22 -9.15
C VAL A 12 -53.82 -21.23 -8.72
N LEU A 13 -53.61 -21.12 -7.40
CA LEU A 13 -52.37 -20.58 -6.84
C LEU A 13 -51.23 -21.44 -7.37
N SER A 14 -50.47 -20.92 -8.34
CA SER A 14 -49.18 -21.49 -8.69
C SER A 14 -48.32 -21.51 -7.43
N PRO A 15 -47.71 -22.65 -7.05
CA PRO A 15 -46.75 -22.66 -5.96
C PRO A 15 -45.58 -21.77 -6.37
N VAL A 16 -45.27 -20.79 -5.52
CA VAL A 16 -44.00 -20.05 -5.57
C VAL A 16 -42.90 -21.10 -5.48
N GLY A 17 -42.25 -21.39 -6.62
CA GLY A 17 -41.13 -22.33 -6.68
C GLY A 17 -40.09 -21.90 -5.67
N HIS A 18 -39.95 -22.67 -4.59
CA HIS A 18 -38.81 -22.53 -3.68
C HIS A 18 -37.58 -22.92 -4.49
N ALA A 19 -36.65 -21.99 -4.65
CA ALA A 19 -35.38 -22.28 -5.26
C ALA A 19 -34.68 -23.42 -4.51
N THR A 20 -34.28 -24.45 -5.24
CA THR A 20 -33.83 -25.72 -4.67
C THR A 20 -32.45 -25.53 -4.02
N GLU A 21 -32.39 -25.75 -2.71
CA GLU A 21 -31.13 -25.86 -1.98
C GLU A 21 -30.35 -27.09 -2.49
N VAL A 22 -29.03 -26.94 -2.68
CA VAL A 22 -28.15 -28.02 -3.11
C VAL A 22 -27.28 -28.44 -1.92
N PRO A 23 -27.62 -29.54 -1.22
CA PRO A 23 -26.88 -29.97 -0.04
C PRO A 23 -25.49 -30.48 -0.42
N LEU A 24 -24.51 -30.22 0.45
CA LEU A 24 -23.13 -30.66 0.32
C LEU A 24 -22.69 -31.37 1.60
N GLY A 25 -21.83 -32.37 1.48
CA GLY A 25 -21.22 -33.06 2.62
C GLY A 25 -19.71 -32.84 2.69
N PRO A 26 -19.06 -33.19 3.81
CA PRO A 26 -17.60 -33.25 3.85
C PRO A 26 -17.09 -34.36 2.91
N GLY A 27 -15.98 -34.09 2.23
CA GLY A 27 -15.32 -34.98 1.29
C GLY A 27 -13.88 -35.29 1.72
N PRO A 28 -12.95 -35.47 0.76
CA PRO A 28 -11.53 -35.66 1.05
C PRO A 28 -10.99 -34.55 1.96
N HIS A 29 -10.01 -34.87 2.79
CA HIS A 29 -9.42 -33.92 3.73
C HIS A 29 -7.97 -34.27 4.04
N ARG A 30 -7.23 -33.30 4.57
CA ARG A 30 -5.82 -33.44 4.97
C ARG A 30 -5.53 -32.58 6.20
N ASP A 31 -4.60 -33.06 7.02
CA ASP A 31 -4.12 -32.38 8.23
C ASP A 31 -5.26 -32.02 9.21
N LEU A 32 -6.36 -32.77 9.19
CA LEU A 32 -7.48 -32.69 10.13
C LEU A 32 -8.17 -34.05 10.24
N GLN A 33 -9.03 -34.20 11.24
CA GLN A 33 -9.93 -35.35 11.39
C GLN A 33 -11.37 -34.88 11.28
N ILE A 34 -12.19 -35.62 10.52
CA ILE A 34 -13.65 -35.38 10.43
C ILE A 34 -14.38 -36.55 11.08
N GLN A 35 -15.25 -36.25 12.04
CA GLN A 35 -16.16 -37.20 12.67
C GLN A 35 -17.60 -36.80 12.37
N ALA A 36 -18.33 -37.65 11.64
CA ALA A 36 -19.76 -37.43 11.41
C ALA A 36 -20.57 -37.67 12.70
N GLU A 37 -21.58 -36.85 12.92
CA GLU A 37 -22.53 -36.92 14.02
C GLU A 37 -23.97 -37.00 13.46
N PRO A 38 -24.99 -37.28 14.30
CA PRO A 38 -26.39 -37.24 13.88
C PRO A 38 -26.81 -35.87 13.31
N ASP A 39 -27.93 -35.83 12.60
CA ASP A 39 -28.57 -34.60 12.12
C ASP A 39 -27.69 -33.71 11.21
N THR A 40 -26.90 -34.32 10.32
CA THR A 40 -26.02 -33.66 9.34
C THR A 40 -24.86 -32.84 9.95
N VAL A 41 -24.60 -33.04 11.24
CA VAL A 41 -23.48 -32.43 11.95
C VAL A 41 -22.20 -33.22 11.66
N PHE A 42 -21.08 -32.53 11.50
CA PHE A 42 -19.75 -33.15 11.51
C PHE A 42 -18.77 -32.30 12.32
N GLN A 43 -17.99 -32.97 13.16
CA GLN A 43 -16.94 -32.37 13.97
C GLN A 43 -15.62 -32.45 13.21
N VAL A 44 -14.89 -31.34 13.21
CA VAL A 44 -13.56 -31.21 12.64
C VAL A 44 -12.58 -30.95 13.77
N THR A 45 -11.49 -31.73 13.83
CA THR A 45 -10.37 -31.49 14.74
C THR A 45 -9.12 -31.17 13.92
N LEU A 46 -8.53 -30.00 14.13
CA LEU A 46 -7.37 -29.54 13.35
C LEU A 46 -6.10 -30.31 13.75
N GLY A 47 -5.37 -30.80 12.76
CA GLY A 47 -4.06 -31.42 12.93
C GLY A 47 -2.91 -30.41 12.85
N LYS A 48 -1.68 -30.92 12.72
CA LYS A 48 -0.50 -30.13 12.37
C LYS A 48 -0.42 -30.03 10.84
N GLY A 49 0.01 -28.88 10.31
CA GLY A 49 0.18 -28.67 8.87
C GLY A 49 -0.78 -27.62 8.33
N ASN A 50 -1.48 -27.93 7.24
CA ASN A 50 -2.48 -27.06 6.63
C ASN A 50 -3.86 -27.75 6.67
N PRO A 51 -4.63 -27.64 7.77
CA PRO A 51 -5.91 -28.30 7.92
C PRO A 51 -6.92 -27.85 6.85
N HIS A 52 -7.39 -28.76 5.99
CA HIS A 52 -8.41 -28.44 4.99
C HIS A 52 -9.24 -29.65 4.57
N PHE A 53 -10.41 -29.38 4.01
CA PHE A 53 -11.26 -30.39 3.39
C PHE A 53 -11.95 -29.88 2.12
N TRP A 54 -12.27 -30.81 1.22
CA TRP A 54 -13.15 -30.55 0.08
C TRP A 54 -14.57 -30.96 0.43
N THR A 55 -15.55 -30.34 -0.20
CA THR A 55 -16.92 -30.85 -0.16
C THR A 55 -17.04 -32.15 -0.95
N THR A 56 -18.17 -32.84 -0.83
CA THR A 56 -18.65 -33.78 -1.85
C THR A 56 -18.66 -33.13 -3.23
N VAL A 57 -18.65 -33.94 -4.29
CA VAL A 57 -18.82 -33.43 -5.66
C VAL A 57 -20.12 -32.62 -5.70
N VAL A 58 -20.05 -31.41 -6.24
CA VAL A 58 -21.21 -30.53 -6.38
C VAL A 58 -22.20 -31.19 -7.33
N PRO A 59 -23.46 -31.41 -6.92
CA PRO A 59 -24.47 -32.04 -7.75
C PRO A 59 -24.72 -31.28 -9.07
N ALA A 60 -25.09 -32.00 -10.12
CA ALA A 60 -25.46 -31.42 -11.42
C ALA A 60 -26.69 -30.48 -11.35
N SER A 61 -27.46 -30.52 -10.26
CA SER A 61 -28.56 -29.59 -9.99
C SER A 61 -28.10 -28.18 -9.61
N TYR A 62 -26.80 -27.97 -9.37
CA TYR A 62 -26.25 -26.66 -9.09
C TYR A 62 -26.33 -25.73 -10.32
N GLN A 63 -27.05 -24.63 -10.15
CA GLN A 63 -27.19 -23.55 -11.13
C GLN A 63 -26.49 -22.31 -10.60
N VAL A 64 -25.38 -21.93 -11.25
CA VAL A 64 -24.47 -20.89 -10.76
C VAL A 64 -25.16 -19.53 -10.55
N ASP A 65 -26.16 -19.21 -11.38
CA ASP A 65 -26.89 -17.94 -11.33
C ASP A 65 -28.04 -17.93 -10.29
N GLN A 66 -28.49 -19.10 -9.83
CA GLN A 66 -29.54 -19.20 -8.81
C GLN A 66 -28.92 -19.39 -7.42
N GLN A 67 -28.14 -20.46 -7.21
CA GLN A 67 -27.52 -20.73 -5.92
C GLN A 67 -26.22 -19.93 -5.74
N THR A 68 -26.37 -18.63 -5.52
CA THR A 68 -25.27 -17.68 -5.40
C THR A 68 -24.63 -17.62 -4.02
N VAL A 69 -25.01 -18.48 -3.06
CA VAL A 69 -24.43 -18.50 -1.72
C VAL A 69 -23.98 -19.90 -1.33
N PHE A 70 -22.71 -20.03 -0.96
CA PHE A 70 -22.23 -21.19 -0.20
C PHE A 70 -22.46 -20.92 1.29
N ALA A 71 -23.29 -21.73 1.93
CA ALA A 71 -23.67 -21.55 3.33
C ALA A 71 -23.39 -22.80 4.15
N LEU A 72 -23.03 -22.60 5.41
CA LEU A 72 -23.01 -23.61 6.45
C LEU A 72 -23.29 -22.96 7.81
N GLU A 73 -23.50 -23.76 8.84
CA GLU A 73 -23.51 -23.30 10.23
C GLU A 73 -22.32 -23.89 10.97
N TYR A 74 -21.75 -23.13 11.92
CA TYR A 74 -20.60 -23.55 12.71
C TYR A 74 -20.83 -23.41 14.22
N PHE A 75 -20.13 -24.21 15.00
CA PHE A 75 -20.00 -24.15 16.45
C PHE A 75 -18.51 -24.25 16.79
N ALA A 76 -17.93 -23.19 17.37
CA ALA A 76 -16.48 -23.08 17.53
C ALA A 76 -16.13 -22.42 18.87
N PRO A 77 -15.99 -23.18 19.97
CA PRO A 77 -15.72 -22.60 21.29
C PRO A 77 -14.44 -21.75 21.39
N VAL A 78 -13.47 -21.99 20.50
CA VAL A 78 -12.20 -21.25 20.43
C VAL A 78 -12.15 -20.28 19.24
N GLY A 79 -12.97 -20.51 18.20
CA GLY A 79 -12.85 -19.81 16.92
C GLY A 79 -11.66 -20.27 16.06
N LEU A 80 -11.52 -19.65 14.90
CA LEU A 80 -10.40 -19.79 13.96
C LEU A 80 -9.93 -18.41 13.50
N ASP A 81 -8.64 -18.30 13.22
CA ASP A 81 -8.04 -17.10 12.63
C ASP A 81 -8.72 -16.77 11.29
N ALA A 82 -8.94 -17.80 10.46
CA ALA A 82 -9.70 -17.67 9.22
C ALA A 82 -10.23 -19.00 8.67
N VAL A 83 -11.27 -18.90 7.85
CA VAL A 83 -11.72 -19.93 6.90
C VAL A 83 -11.59 -19.37 5.50
N VAL A 84 -10.88 -20.08 4.63
CA VAL A 84 -10.72 -19.72 3.21
C VAL A 84 -11.58 -20.64 2.36
N LEU A 85 -12.54 -20.07 1.63
CA LEU A 85 -13.31 -20.80 0.63
C LEU A 85 -12.60 -20.71 -0.72
N ARG A 86 -12.35 -21.87 -1.33
CA ARG A 86 -11.86 -22.01 -2.70
C ARG A 86 -12.85 -22.84 -3.51
N TYR A 87 -12.82 -22.68 -4.82
CA TYR A 87 -13.74 -23.35 -5.74
C TYR A 87 -13.04 -23.69 -7.05
N ARG A 88 -13.51 -24.76 -7.70
CA ARG A 88 -13.01 -25.15 -9.02
C ARG A 88 -13.65 -24.28 -10.10
N VAL A 89 -12.84 -23.84 -11.06
CA VAL A 89 -13.26 -23.06 -12.23
C VAL A 89 -13.26 -23.96 -13.48
N SER A 90 -13.80 -23.49 -14.60
CA SER A 90 -14.06 -24.31 -15.79
C SER A 90 -12.82 -24.96 -16.41
N ASP A 91 -11.64 -24.36 -16.25
CA ASP A 91 -10.36 -24.91 -16.72
C ASP A 91 -9.77 -26.00 -15.79
N GLY A 92 -10.46 -26.30 -14.69
CA GLY A 92 -10.05 -27.31 -13.72
C GLY A 92 -9.16 -26.77 -12.59
N SER A 93 -8.66 -25.55 -12.66
CA SER A 93 -7.89 -24.91 -11.58
C SER A 93 -8.77 -24.49 -10.39
N MET A 94 -8.14 -24.10 -9.28
CA MET A 94 -8.83 -23.65 -8.06
C MET A 94 -8.64 -22.15 -7.86
N ALA A 95 -9.75 -21.41 -7.80
CA ALA A 95 -9.79 -20.00 -7.42
C ALA A 95 -10.17 -19.82 -5.95
N VAL A 96 -9.74 -18.71 -5.34
CA VAL A 96 -10.14 -18.33 -3.97
C VAL A 96 -11.39 -17.47 -4.09
N ALA A 97 -12.47 -17.84 -3.40
CA ALA A 97 -13.67 -17.00 -3.31
C ALA A 97 -13.46 -15.89 -2.27
N GLU A 98 -13.25 -16.28 -1.01
CA GLU A 98 -13.10 -15.33 0.09
C GLU A 98 -12.36 -15.99 1.26
N SER A 99 -11.72 -15.18 2.10
CA SER A 99 -11.14 -15.58 3.39
C SER A 99 -11.76 -14.72 4.47
N ARG A 100 -12.33 -15.34 5.52
CA ARG A 100 -13.01 -14.62 6.60
C ARG A 100 -12.64 -15.20 7.97
N PRO A 101 -12.50 -14.38 9.02
CA PRO A 101 -12.34 -14.89 10.38
C PRO A 101 -13.58 -15.70 10.78
N LEU A 102 -13.39 -16.70 11.65
CA LEU A 102 -14.48 -17.47 12.23
C LEU A 102 -14.42 -17.28 13.75
N PRO A 103 -15.20 -16.31 14.29
CA PRO A 103 -15.15 -15.98 15.71
C PRO A 103 -15.48 -17.17 16.62
N LEU A 104 -15.08 -17.04 17.89
CA LEU A 104 -15.55 -17.97 18.91
C LEU A 104 -17.07 -17.91 19.03
N SER A 105 -17.70 -19.07 19.15
CA SER A 105 -19.13 -19.21 19.37
C SER A 105 -19.46 -20.51 20.08
N GLU A 106 -20.16 -20.39 21.21
CA GLU A 106 -20.74 -21.50 21.97
C GLU A 106 -22.20 -21.78 21.55
N THR A 107 -22.64 -21.20 20.43
CA THR A 107 -23.92 -21.50 19.77
C THR A 107 -23.70 -21.72 18.27
N TRP A 108 -24.64 -22.36 17.60
CA TRP A 108 -24.60 -22.49 16.14
C TRP A 108 -24.77 -21.13 15.47
N GLN A 109 -23.81 -20.73 14.65
CA GLN A 109 -23.80 -19.45 13.92
C GLN A 109 -23.78 -19.69 12.41
N PRO A 110 -24.46 -18.85 11.61
CA PRO A 110 -24.38 -18.93 10.17
C PRO A 110 -23.00 -18.47 9.67
N LEU A 111 -22.49 -19.15 8.65
CA LEU A 111 -21.36 -18.73 7.84
C LEU A 111 -21.77 -18.82 6.37
N ALA A 112 -21.64 -17.71 5.65
CA ALA A 112 -22.05 -17.59 4.26
C ALA A 112 -20.99 -16.87 3.42
N PHE A 113 -20.78 -17.37 2.21
CA PHE A 113 -19.90 -16.82 1.20
C PHE A 113 -20.72 -16.46 -0.03
N ASP A 114 -20.59 -15.22 -0.49
CA ASP A 114 -21.27 -14.71 -1.68
C ASP A 114 -20.50 -15.14 -2.92
N LEU A 115 -21.16 -15.92 -3.78
CA LEU A 115 -20.62 -16.44 -5.03
C LEU A 115 -21.03 -15.60 -6.24
N SER A 116 -21.95 -14.64 -6.09
CA SER A 116 -22.59 -13.93 -7.21
C SER A 116 -21.62 -13.05 -8.03
N GLY A 117 -20.60 -12.50 -7.37
CA GLY A 117 -19.60 -11.60 -7.98
C GLY A 117 -18.27 -12.26 -8.35
N LEU A 118 -18.19 -13.59 -8.31
CA LEU A 118 -16.93 -14.30 -8.57
C LEU A 118 -16.60 -14.35 -10.07
N ASP A 119 -15.38 -13.94 -10.42
CA ASP A 119 -14.81 -14.04 -11.76
C ASP A 119 -13.36 -14.58 -11.68
N PRO A 120 -13.05 -15.76 -12.26
CA PRO A 120 -13.95 -16.67 -12.98
C PRO A 120 -15.03 -17.29 -12.10
N ARG A 121 -16.18 -17.66 -12.69
CA ARG A 121 -17.31 -18.28 -11.98
C ARG A 121 -17.05 -19.74 -11.60
N PRO A 122 -17.74 -20.28 -10.56
CA PRO A 122 -17.72 -21.71 -10.25
C PRO A 122 -18.08 -22.60 -11.45
N ALA A 123 -17.36 -23.72 -11.60
CA ALA A 123 -17.52 -24.63 -12.73
C ALA A 123 -18.85 -25.42 -12.68
N ALA A 124 -19.92 -24.84 -13.22
CA ALA A 124 -21.21 -25.51 -13.34
C ALA A 124 -21.10 -26.78 -14.21
N GLY A 125 -21.58 -27.91 -13.69
CA GLY A 125 -21.61 -29.19 -14.42
C GLY A 125 -20.25 -29.90 -14.59
N HIS A 126 -19.15 -29.38 -14.03
CA HIS A 126 -17.86 -30.07 -14.08
C HIS A 126 -17.87 -31.32 -13.18
N PRO A 127 -17.44 -32.52 -13.67
CA PRO A 127 -17.57 -33.78 -12.94
C PRO A 127 -16.80 -33.83 -11.62
N GLU A 128 -15.75 -33.03 -11.50
CA GLU A 128 -14.95 -32.90 -10.27
C GLU A 128 -15.17 -31.58 -9.50
N MET A 129 -16.27 -30.86 -9.78
CA MET A 129 -16.56 -29.59 -9.11
C MET A 129 -16.68 -29.83 -7.60
N ARG A 130 -15.83 -29.16 -6.82
CA ARG A 130 -15.84 -29.18 -5.36
C ARG A 130 -15.52 -27.78 -4.84
N PHE A 131 -16.10 -27.45 -3.69
CA PHE A 131 -15.60 -26.36 -2.88
C PHE A 131 -14.54 -26.91 -1.92
N HIS A 132 -13.58 -26.07 -1.55
CA HIS A 132 -12.48 -26.41 -0.66
C HIS A 132 -12.41 -25.39 0.47
N LEU A 133 -12.40 -25.88 1.71
CA LEU A 133 -12.32 -25.06 2.91
C LEU A 133 -10.96 -25.28 3.56
N GLU A 134 -10.14 -24.24 3.59
CA GLU A 134 -8.91 -24.16 4.38
C GLU A 134 -9.26 -23.59 5.77
N LEU A 135 -8.83 -24.25 6.84
CA LEU A 135 -9.14 -23.89 8.21
C LEU A 135 -7.87 -23.45 8.93
N ARG A 136 -7.74 -22.16 9.24
CA ARG A 136 -6.57 -21.58 9.90
C ARG A 136 -6.84 -21.38 11.38
N GLY A 137 -6.20 -22.20 12.21
CA GLY A 137 -6.24 -22.08 13.66
C GLY A 137 -5.26 -23.03 14.33
N GLY A 138 -5.24 -23.00 15.67
CA GLY A 138 -4.35 -23.85 16.46
C GLY A 138 -4.57 -25.35 16.26
N THR A 139 -3.50 -26.13 16.31
CA THR A 139 -3.58 -27.61 16.32
C THR A 139 -4.39 -28.07 17.53
N GLY A 140 -5.29 -29.03 17.31
CA GLY A 140 -6.21 -29.55 18.32
C GLY A 140 -7.52 -28.79 18.45
N THR A 141 -7.68 -27.65 17.77
CA THR A 141 -8.95 -26.90 17.76
C THR A 141 -10.07 -27.75 17.18
N ARG A 142 -11.21 -27.79 17.88
CA ARG A 142 -12.42 -28.52 17.48
C ARG A 142 -13.50 -27.56 17.00
N ILE A 143 -14.09 -27.86 15.84
CA ILE A 143 -15.17 -27.09 15.23
C ILE A 143 -16.28 -28.03 14.79
N GLY A 144 -17.52 -27.75 15.18
CA GLY A 144 -18.70 -28.39 14.62
C GLY A 144 -19.19 -27.64 13.39
N PHE A 145 -19.54 -28.36 12.33
CA PHE A 145 -20.21 -27.82 11.15
C PHE A 145 -21.50 -28.58 10.87
N ARG A 146 -22.49 -27.89 10.29
CA ARG A 146 -23.73 -28.51 9.80
C ARG A 146 -24.35 -27.70 8.65
N ARG A 147 -25.36 -28.27 7.99
CA ARG A 147 -26.16 -27.59 6.95
C ARG A 147 -25.31 -26.95 5.84
N MET A 148 -24.28 -27.65 5.39
CA MET A 148 -23.44 -27.18 4.29
C MET A 148 -24.17 -27.32 2.96
N MET A 149 -24.29 -26.24 2.20
CA MET A 149 -25.16 -26.20 1.02
C MET A 149 -24.87 -25.02 0.10
N LEU A 150 -25.37 -25.11 -1.13
CA LEU A 150 -25.53 -23.97 -2.03
C LEU A 150 -27.01 -23.58 -2.04
N ARG A 151 -27.29 -22.29 -1.92
CA ARG A 151 -28.66 -21.77 -1.91
C ARG A 151 -28.73 -20.39 -2.54
N GLU A 152 -29.94 -19.93 -2.80
CA GLU A 152 -30.15 -18.51 -3.09
C GLU A 152 -29.74 -17.63 -1.91
N ALA A 153 -29.34 -16.40 -2.24
CA ALA A 153 -29.14 -15.34 -1.26
C ALA A 153 -30.48 -14.99 -0.56
N LYS A 154 -30.45 -14.91 0.77
CA LYS A 154 -31.55 -14.39 1.59
C LYS A 154 -31.76 -12.91 1.29
N ALA A 155 -32.94 -12.37 1.62
CA ALA A 155 -33.25 -10.96 1.40
C ALA A 155 -32.19 -9.99 1.95
N GLU A 156 -31.67 -10.26 3.15
CA GLU A 156 -30.61 -9.46 3.77
C GLU A 156 -29.27 -9.58 3.03
N GLU A 157 -28.90 -10.78 2.57
CA GLU A 157 -27.68 -10.99 1.77
C GLU A 157 -27.79 -10.32 0.39
N LYS A 158 -28.96 -10.38 -0.25
CA LYS A 158 -29.28 -9.64 -1.48
C LYS A 158 -29.13 -8.13 -1.24
N ARG A 159 -29.68 -7.60 -0.13
CA ARG A 159 -29.55 -6.18 0.26
C ARG A 159 -28.10 -5.76 0.48
N LEU A 160 -27.32 -6.58 1.19
CA LEU A 160 -25.88 -6.33 1.40
C LEU A 160 -25.10 -6.36 0.09
N ALA A 161 -25.39 -7.32 -0.80
CA ALA A 161 -24.79 -7.40 -2.13
C ALA A 161 -25.13 -6.16 -2.98
N THR A 162 -26.39 -5.74 -3.02
CA THR A 162 -26.81 -4.50 -3.70
C THR A 162 -26.10 -3.28 -3.12
N ASN A 163 -25.98 -3.15 -1.80
CA ASN A 163 -25.26 -2.05 -1.18
C ASN A 163 -23.77 -2.05 -1.56
N ARG A 164 -23.11 -3.22 -1.57
CA ARG A 164 -21.72 -3.35 -2.04
C ARG A 164 -21.57 -2.89 -3.49
N GLU A 165 -22.51 -3.27 -4.34
CA GLU A 165 -22.51 -2.93 -5.75
C GLU A 165 -22.75 -1.43 -6.00
N LEU A 166 -23.67 -0.82 -5.25
CA LEU A 166 -23.89 0.63 -5.28
C LEU A 166 -22.65 1.40 -4.84
N VAL A 167 -21.98 0.95 -3.78
CA VAL A 167 -20.71 1.54 -3.32
C VAL A 167 -19.62 1.39 -4.38
N ARG A 168 -19.48 0.20 -4.98
CA ARG A 168 -18.51 -0.05 -6.07
C ARG A 168 -18.76 0.88 -7.26
N THR A 169 -20.00 0.91 -7.75
CA THR A 169 -20.41 1.76 -8.88
C THR A 169 -20.18 3.24 -8.58
N SER A 170 -20.51 3.69 -7.37
CA SER A 170 -20.27 5.07 -6.94
C SER A 170 -18.78 5.41 -6.94
N ARG A 171 -17.93 4.51 -6.45
CA ARG A 171 -16.47 4.71 -6.45
C ARG A 171 -15.90 4.73 -7.88
N GLU A 172 -16.43 3.89 -8.77
CA GLU A 172 -16.05 3.88 -10.20
C GLU A 172 -16.43 5.17 -10.90
N ALA A 173 -17.65 5.67 -10.66
CA ALA A 173 -18.08 6.97 -11.16
C ALA A 173 -17.18 8.10 -10.64
N GLU A 174 -16.83 8.08 -9.36
CA GLU A 174 -15.93 9.06 -8.76
C GLU A 174 -14.51 8.99 -9.37
N GLY A 175 -14.00 7.78 -9.63
CA GLY A 175 -12.74 7.58 -10.35
C GLY A 175 -12.79 8.10 -11.79
N ALA A 176 -13.92 7.92 -12.48
CA ALA A 176 -14.12 8.45 -13.83
C ALA A 176 -14.15 10.00 -13.84
N VAL A 177 -14.75 10.63 -12.83
CA VAL A 177 -14.72 12.10 -12.67
C VAL A 177 -13.29 12.60 -12.48
N ILE A 178 -12.47 11.94 -11.65
CA ILE A 178 -11.05 12.30 -11.48
C ILE A 178 -10.32 12.26 -12.83
N LEU A 179 -10.46 11.18 -13.58
CA LEU A 179 -9.80 11.02 -14.87
C LEU A 179 -10.29 12.03 -15.90
N SER A 180 -11.60 12.34 -15.88
CA SER A 180 -12.18 13.37 -16.74
C SER A 180 -11.62 14.74 -16.43
N ASP A 181 -11.54 15.15 -15.16
CA ASP A 181 -10.96 16.43 -14.75
C ASP A 181 -9.46 16.50 -15.10
N LEU A 182 -8.72 15.43 -14.82
CA LEU A 182 -7.29 15.29 -15.11
C LEU A 182 -6.96 15.52 -16.59
N ARG A 183 -7.77 14.93 -17.48
CA ARG A 183 -7.55 14.92 -18.93
C ARG A 183 -8.33 16.01 -19.67
N SER A 184 -9.02 16.89 -18.93
CA SER A 184 -9.78 17.98 -19.53
C SER A 184 -8.84 18.97 -20.22
N PRO A 185 -9.15 19.37 -21.47
CA PRO A 185 -8.43 20.46 -22.09
C PRO A 185 -8.85 21.77 -21.43
N PHE A 186 -7.88 22.53 -20.96
CA PHE A 186 -8.11 23.84 -20.37
C PHE A 186 -7.46 24.91 -21.24
N ALA A 187 -8.18 26.02 -21.46
CA ALA A 187 -7.68 27.15 -22.23
C ALA A 187 -6.66 27.98 -21.44
N GLU A 188 -6.85 28.06 -20.11
CA GLU A 188 -6.05 28.89 -19.21
C GLU A 188 -5.09 28.02 -18.40
N HIS A 189 -3.97 28.62 -17.99
CA HIS A 189 -2.90 27.89 -17.32
C HIS A 189 -2.25 28.70 -16.21
N ILE A 190 -2.03 28.06 -15.06
CA ILE A 190 -1.10 28.54 -14.04
C ILE A 190 0.24 27.84 -14.31
N GLU A 191 1.25 28.60 -14.72
CA GLU A 191 2.57 28.09 -15.10
C GLU A 191 3.42 27.82 -13.85
N THR A 192 3.47 28.79 -12.94
CA THR A 192 4.27 28.71 -11.70
C THR A 192 3.46 29.11 -10.48
N VAL A 193 3.74 28.44 -9.37
CA VAL A 193 3.29 28.82 -8.02
C VAL A 193 4.55 28.84 -7.16
N GLN A 194 4.99 30.05 -6.84
CA GLN A 194 6.22 30.32 -6.11
C GLN A 194 5.89 30.69 -4.67
N VAL A 195 6.37 29.88 -3.74
CA VAL A 195 6.19 30.08 -2.29
C VAL A 195 7.31 30.96 -1.78
N GLY A 196 6.97 32.13 -1.25
CA GLY A 196 7.88 33.01 -0.53
C GLY A 196 7.66 32.97 0.99
N GLU A 197 8.41 33.80 1.72
CA GLU A 197 8.32 33.86 3.19
C GLU A 197 6.96 34.37 3.68
N ARG A 198 6.37 35.33 2.95
CA ARG A 198 5.12 36.01 3.33
C ARG A 198 4.02 35.94 2.27
N GLU A 199 4.40 35.73 1.02
CA GLU A 199 3.51 35.79 -0.13
C GLU A 199 3.70 34.54 -1.01
N ILE A 200 2.65 34.22 -1.76
CA ILE A 200 2.68 33.24 -2.84
C ILE A 200 2.49 34.01 -4.14
N THR A 201 3.42 33.85 -5.08
CA THR A 201 3.34 34.46 -6.41
C THR A 201 2.90 33.41 -7.41
N LEU A 202 1.84 33.71 -8.16
CA LEU A 202 1.33 32.88 -9.24
C LEU A 202 1.58 33.59 -10.57
N THR A 203 2.11 32.87 -11.55
CA THR A 203 2.26 33.36 -12.92
C THR A 203 1.59 32.40 -13.87
N GLY A 204 0.93 32.93 -14.89
CA GLY A 204 0.23 32.12 -15.87
C GLY A 204 -0.33 32.91 -17.03
N LYS A 205 -1.23 32.27 -17.76
CA LYS A 205 -1.96 32.83 -18.91
C LYS A 205 -3.46 32.71 -18.70
N ALA A 206 -4.15 33.81 -18.99
CA ALA A 206 -5.60 33.91 -19.00
C ALA A 206 -6.06 34.79 -20.17
N THR A 207 -7.16 34.45 -20.85
CA THR A 207 -7.72 35.28 -21.94
C THR A 207 -8.60 36.44 -21.45
N ALA A 208 -9.07 36.36 -20.21
CA ALA A 208 -9.89 37.36 -19.55
C ALA A 208 -9.63 37.33 -18.03
N PRO A 209 -10.14 38.30 -17.24
CA PRO A 209 -10.06 38.22 -15.79
C PRO A 209 -10.69 36.93 -15.23
N MET A 210 -9.96 36.22 -14.37
CA MET A 210 -10.37 34.95 -13.78
C MET A 210 -10.37 35.00 -12.26
N LYS A 211 -11.29 34.27 -11.62
CA LYS A 211 -11.26 34.05 -10.17
C LYS A 211 -10.19 33.02 -9.83
N LEU A 212 -9.31 33.35 -8.89
CA LEU A 212 -8.35 32.41 -8.34
C LEU A 212 -8.94 31.71 -7.11
N ILE A 213 -9.04 30.38 -7.18
CA ILE A 213 -9.47 29.53 -6.07
C ILE A 213 -8.26 28.86 -5.42
N GLY A 214 -8.18 28.97 -4.09
CA GLY A 214 -7.26 28.19 -3.27
C GLY A 214 -7.91 26.88 -2.83
N ILE A 215 -7.23 25.76 -3.05
CA ILE A 215 -7.72 24.41 -2.75
C ILE A 215 -6.86 23.82 -1.62
N PRO A 216 -7.42 23.66 -0.41
CA PRO A 216 -6.66 23.16 0.73
C PRO A 216 -6.40 21.63 0.62
N PRO A 217 -5.47 21.09 1.43
CA PRO A 217 -5.09 19.66 1.41
C PRO A 217 -6.24 18.65 1.49
N GLU A 218 -7.25 18.95 2.30
CA GLU A 218 -8.42 18.09 2.54
C GLU A 218 -9.37 17.96 1.35
N CYS A 219 -9.26 18.84 0.36
CA CYS A 219 -10.14 18.83 -0.81
C CYS A 219 -9.49 18.17 -2.01
N ARG A 220 -10.28 17.49 -2.84
CA ARG A 220 -9.83 17.09 -4.18
C ARG A 220 -9.97 18.25 -5.15
N SER A 221 -9.16 18.26 -6.20
CA SER A 221 -9.14 19.35 -7.19
C SER A 221 -10.46 19.47 -7.96
N ASP A 222 -11.09 18.34 -8.31
CA ASP A 222 -12.35 18.27 -9.04
C ASP A 222 -13.55 18.69 -8.17
N ALA A 223 -13.50 18.38 -6.88
CA ALA A 223 -14.55 18.62 -5.90
C ALA A 223 -14.39 19.95 -5.11
N ALA A 224 -13.40 20.76 -5.46
CA ALA A 224 -13.10 22.00 -4.74
C ALA A 224 -14.25 23.02 -4.81
N SER A 225 -14.49 23.71 -3.68
CA SER A 225 -15.47 24.79 -3.60
C SER A 225 -15.06 25.98 -4.48
N ARG A 226 -16.01 26.50 -5.26
CA ARG A 226 -15.83 27.66 -6.15
C ARG A 226 -16.37 28.97 -5.56
N LYS A 227 -16.89 28.92 -4.32
CA LYS A 227 -17.67 30.02 -3.73
C LYS A 227 -16.82 31.20 -3.27
N GLN A 228 -15.60 30.95 -2.83
CA GLN A 228 -14.72 31.95 -2.23
C GLN A 228 -13.43 32.06 -3.04
N ALA A 229 -13.40 33.04 -3.94
CA ALA A 229 -12.17 33.40 -4.63
C ALA A 229 -11.21 34.05 -3.64
N VAL A 230 -9.94 33.67 -3.71
CA VAL A 230 -8.87 34.27 -2.91
C VAL A 230 -8.45 35.62 -3.48
N ALA A 231 -8.47 35.74 -4.81
CA ALA A 231 -8.14 36.94 -5.56
C ALA A 231 -8.67 36.83 -7.01
N GLU A 232 -8.47 37.89 -7.79
CA GLU A 232 -8.74 37.93 -9.22
C GLU A 232 -7.41 37.99 -9.99
N ALA A 233 -7.24 37.10 -10.95
CA ALA A 233 -6.13 37.12 -11.89
C ALA A 233 -6.54 37.99 -13.09
N ALA A 234 -5.97 39.19 -13.19
CA ALA A 234 -6.20 40.11 -14.29
C ALA A 234 -5.04 39.98 -15.31
N PRO A 235 -5.28 39.38 -16.50
CA PRO A 235 -4.24 39.27 -17.51
C PRO A 235 -3.96 40.61 -18.19
N GLU A 236 -2.70 40.81 -18.58
CA GLU A 236 -2.27 41.88 -19.46
C GLU A 236 -2.74 41.65 -20.91
N ALA A 237 -2.52 42.60 -21.81
CA ALA A 237 -2.86 42.46 -23.24
C ALA A 237 -2.16 41.26 -23.91
N SER A 238 -1.06 40.77 -23.35
CA SER A 238 -0.34 39.57 -23.78
C SER A 238 -1.00 38.26 -23.32
N GLY A 239 -2.04 38.33 -22.48
CA GLY A 239 -2.67 37.20 -21.80
C GLY A 239 -1.94 36.76 -20.53
N HIS A 240 -0.75 37.31 -20.22
CA HIS A 240 -0.01 36.95 -19.02
C HIS A 240 -0.56 37.63 -17.77
N PHE A 241 -0.58 36.92 -16.65
CA PHE A 241 -0.85 37.52 -15.34
C PHE A 241 0.26 37.18 -14.34
N VAL A 242 0.48 38.10 -13.39
CA VAL A 242 1.24 37.87 -12.17
C VAL A 242 0.37 38.28 -11.00
N LEU A 243 0.12 37.36 -10.09
CA LEU A 243 -0.75 37.58 -8.94
C LEU A 243 -0.04 37.19 -7.65
N LYS A 244 -0.12 38.05 -6.64
CA LYS A 244 0.45 37.80 -5.32
C LYS A 244 -0.67 37.67 -4.30
N VAL A 245 -0.59 36.66 -3.46
CA VAL A 245 -1.54 36.43 -2.37
C VAL A 245 -0.79 36.17 -1.06
N PRO A 246 -1.36 36.52 0.11
CA PRO A 246 -0.75 36.19 1.39
C PRO A 246 -0.55 34.68 1.55
N ARG A 247 0.63 34.27 2.04
CA ARG A 247 0.93 32.87 2.38
C ARG A 247 0.11 32.40 3.56
N ILE A 248 0.05 33.21 4.61
CA ILE A 248 -0.79 32.93 5.78
C ILE A 248 -2.19 33.46 5.51
N GLU A 249 -3.21 32.66 5.82
CA GLU A 249 -4.59 33.10 5.70
C GLU A 249 -4.88 34.34 6.55
N PRO A 250 -5.88 35.18 6.19
CA PRO A 250 -6.24 36.36 6.99
C PRO A 250 -6.61 36.06 8.45
N SER A 251 -7.07 34.83 8.75
CA SER A 251 -7.30 34.36 10.13
C SER A 251 -6.02 34.22 10.95
N GLY A 252 -4.85 34.21 10.30
CA GLY A 252 -3.55 33.94 10.91
C GLY A 252 -3.29 32.45 11.19
N LEU A 253 -4.24 31.57 10.85
CA LEU A 253 -4.21 30.19 11.36
C LEU A 253 -3.63 29.18 10.38
N ARG A 254 -3.79 29.35 9.06
CA ARG A 254 -3.36 28.34 8.09
C ARG A 254 -2.31 28.85 7.13
N ASP A 255 -1.37 27.97 6.81
CA ASP A 255 -0.34 28.20 5.80
C ASP A 255 -0.81 27.69 4.42
N ARG A 256 -0.89 28.59 3.45
CA ARG A 256 -1.26 28.29 2.06
C ARG A 256 -0.10 27.74 1.23
N ALA A 257 1.09 27.59 1.80
CA ALA A 257 2.24 27.01 1.10
C ALA A 257 2.02 25.55 0.65
N LEU A 258 1.00 24.87 1.19
CA LEU A 258 0.61 23.50 0.81
C LEU A 258 -0.67 23.43 -0.02
N TRP A 259 -1.21 24.58 -0.44
CA TRP A 259 -2.46 24.64 -1.19
C TRP A 259 -2.21 24.51 -2.68
N ARG A 260 -3.19 23.96 -3.40
CA ARG A 260 -3.27 24.05 -4.85
C ARG A 260 -4.04 25.29 -5.26
N TRP A 261 -3.82 25.73 -6.48
CA TRP A 261 -4.45 26.92 -7.03
C TRP A 261 -5.14 26.60 -8.36
N ARG A 262 -6.32 27.15 -8.61
CA ARG A 262 -7.09 26.88 -9.82
C ARG A 262 -7.89 28.10 -10.25
N LEU A 263 -7.99 28.33 -11.55
CA LEU A 263 -8.77 29.42 -12.15
C LEU A 263 -10.19 28.95 -12.52
N CYS A 264 -11.18 29.79 -12.25
CA CYS A 264 -12.52 29.68 -12.81
C CYS A 264 -13.01 31.00 -13.37
N ASP A 265 -13.93 30.93 -14.34
CA ASP A 265 -14.57 32.11 -14.91
C ASP A 265 -15.61 32.74 -13.94
N ALA A 266 -16.28 33.79 -14.40
CA ALA A 266 -17.31 34.48 -13.63
C ALA A 266 -18.49 33.56 -13.24
N THR A 267 -18.81 32.56 -14.08
CA THR A 267 -19.89 31.57 -13.88
C THR A 267 -19.49 30.44 -12.93
N GLY A 268 -18.20 30.34 -12.61
CA GLY A 268 -17.64 29.26 -11.79
C GLY A 268 -17.26 28.02 -12.59
N HIS A 269 -17.14 28.11 -13.91
CA HIS A 269 -16.59 27.02 -14.72
C HIS A 269 -15.07 26.97 -14.57
N TRP A 270 -14.50 25.77 -14.36
CA TRP A 270 -13.04 25.60 -14.27
C TRP A 270 -12.40 25.87 -15.63
N THR A 271 -11.46 26.81 -15.69
CA THR A 271 -10.79 27.21 -16.94
C THR A 271 -9.34 26.77 -17.01
N SER A 272 -8.81 26.20 -15.92
CA SER A 272 -7.45 25.64 -15.78
C SER A 272 -7.46 24.35 -14.97
N ALA A 273 -6.40 23.55 -15.11
CA ALA A 273 -6.06 22.51 -14.16
C ALA A 273 -5.63 23.13 -12.82
N ALA A 274 -5.78 22.36 -11.73
CA ALA A 274 -5.20 22.77 -10.46
C ALA A 274 -3.66 22.77 -10.54
N ARG A 275 -3.00 23.63 -9.77
CA ARG A 275 -1.55 23.77 -9.77
C ARG A 275 -0.99 23.74 -8.36
N TRP A 276 -0.09 22.79 -8.10
CA TRP A 276 0.70 22.74 -6.87
C TRP A 276 1.83 23.78 -6.89
N PRO A 277 2.37 24.14 -5.71
CA PRO A 277 3.65 24.84 -5.59
C PRO A 277 4.73 24.16 -6.43
N SER A 278 5.47 24.95 -7.20
CA SER A 278 6.56 24.47 -8.07
C SER A 278 7.90 25.09 -7.75
N HIS A 279 7.92 26.22 -7.04
CA HIS A 279 9.14 26.97 -6.71
C HIS A 279 9.08 27.47 -5.26
N TRP A 280 10.26 27.61 -4.64
CA TRP A 280 10.43 28.16 -3.29
C TRP A 280 11.52 29.21 -3.32
N ASP A 281 11.28 30.35 -2.68
CA ASP A 281 12.30 31.39 -2.54
C ASP A 281 13.47 30.89 -1.67
N PRO A 282 14.70 31.36 -1.90
CA PRO A 282 15.87 30.98 -1.11
C PRO A 282 15.71 31.18 0.41
N GLY A 283 14.89 32.14 0.84
CA GLY A 283 14.61 32.43 2.26
C GLY A 283 13.55 31.54 2.91
N VAL A 284 12.84 30.69 2.15
CA VAL A 284 11.78 29.83 2.71
C VAL A 284 12.35 28.62 3.44
N ALA A 285 13.36 27.96 2.86
CA ALA A 285 13.96 26.76 3.41
C ALA A 285 15.29 27.06 4.11
N ARG A 286 15.77 26.12 4.93
CA ARG A 286 17.09 26.21 5.54
C ARG A 286 18.16 25.90 4.47
N PRO A 287 19.37 26.47 4.56
CA PRO A 287 20.44 26.24 3.59
C PRO A 287 21.12 24.87 3.82
N LEU A 288 20.36 23.79 3.66
CA LEU A 288 20.85 22.42 3.80
C LEU A 288 21.34 21.88 2.45
N PRO A 289 22.54 21.25 2.39
CA PRO A 289 23.05 20.70 1.15
C PRO A 289 22.35 19.38 0.80
N ARG A 290 22.15 19.11 -0.49
CA ARG A 290 21.70 17.78 -0.94
C ARG A 290 22.73 16.72 -0.56
N LEU A 291 22.28 15.62 0.04
CA LEU A 291 23.15 14.51 0.43
C LEU A 291 23.45 13.59 -0.77
N SER A 292 24.68 13.05 -0.80
CA SER A 292 25.11 12.01 -1.75
C SER A 292 25.94 10.95 -1.03
N ALA A 293 26.01 9.76 -1.61
CA ALA A 293 26.75 8.64 -1.06
C ALA A 293 27.74 8.10 -2.10
N PRO A 294 28.90 7.56 -1.68
CA PRO A 294 29.89 6.99 -2.61
C PRO A 294 29.45 5.67 -3.25
N HIS A 295 28.47 4.98 -2.65
CA HIS A 295 27.97 3.68 -3.12
C HIS A 295 26.55 3.39 -2.62
N GLN A 296 25.87 2.45 -3.27
CA GLN A 296 24.47 2.11 -3.00
C GLN A 296 24.23 1.36 -1.68
N LYS A 297 25.27 0.77 -1.06
CA LYS A 297 25.13 -0.16 0.07
C LYS A 297 24.44 0.46 1.30
N GLY A 298 23.34 -0.14 1.74
CA GLY A 298 22.57 0.28 2.90
C GLY A 298 21.77 -0.82 3.58
N LEU A 299 21.22 -0.51 4.75
CA LEU A 299 20.50 -1.49 5.57
C LEU A 299 19.06 -1.07 5.82
N GLY A 300 18.14 -2.03 5.70
CA GLY A 300 16.73 -1.88 6.02
C GLY A 300 16.40 -2.30 7.45
N GLY A 301 15.39 -1.66 8.03
CA GLY A 301 14.90 -2.00 9.37
C GLY A 301 15.93 -1.71 10.48
N ILE A 302 16.56 -0.53 10.44
CA ILE A 302 17.56 -0.13 11.44
C ILE A 302 16.97 -0.25 12.85
N PRO A 303 17.64 -0.98 13.78
CA PRO A 303 17.19 -1.04 15.16
C PRO A 303 17.33 0.33 15.85
N SER A 304 16.67 0.51 16.99
CA SER A 304 16.91 1.71 17.80
C SER A 304 18.36 1.73 18.28
N LEU A 305 19.13 2.74 17.82
CA LEU A 305 20.54 2.85 18.16
C LEU A 305 20.71 3.69 19.43
N SER A 306 21.40 3.11 20.41
CA SER A 306 21.67 3.77 21.69
C SER A 306 23.13 4.20 21.86
N ARG A 307 24.05 3.66 21.03
CA ARG A 307 25.50 3.80 21.18
C ARG A 307 26.22 4.01 19.85
N PRO A 308 27.33 4.79 19.82
CA PRO A 308 28.07 5.05 18.58
C PRO A 308 28.93 3.87 18.10
N ASP A 309 29.22 2.91 18.97
CA ASP A 309 30.02 1.70 18.70
C ASP A 309 29.16 0.49 18.31
N HIS A 310 27.94 0.72 17.80
CA HIS A 310 27.08 -0.37 17.32
C HIS A 310 27.71 -1.04 16.08
N GLU A 311 27.77 -2.38 16.08
CA GLU A 311 28.41 -3.20 15.02
C GLU A 311 27.86 -2.97 13.60
N ILE A 312 26.65 -2.42 13.49
CA ILE A 312 26.04 -2.04 12.20
C ILE A 312 26.97 -1.13 11.39
N PHE A 313 27.78 -0.32 12.06
CA PHE A 313 28.71 0.58 11.40
C PHE A 313 29.90 -0.15 10.76
N ASP A 314 30.23 -1.35 11.22
CA ASP A 314 31.28 -2.19 10.64
C ASP A 314 30.90 -2.68 9.24
N LEU A 315 29.60 -2.70 8.91
CA LEU A 315 29.10 -3.06 7.59
C LEU A 315 29.45 -2.02 6.51
N GLY A 316 29.91 -0.83 6.87
CA GLY A 316 30.29 0.22 5.91
C GLY A 316 29.10 0.76 5.11
N ILE A 317 27.89 0.73 5.66
CA ILE A 317 26.69 1.25 4.99
C ILE A 317 26.74 2.77 4.80
N ARG A 318 26.04 3.26 3.78
CA ARG A 318 25.82 4.70 3.50
C ARG A 318 24.36 5.07 3.31
N HIS A 319 23.47 4.08 3.33
CA HIS A 319 22.02 4.29 3.33
C HIS A 319 21.36 3.49 4.44
N ALA A 320 20.25 4.02 4.96
CA ALA A 320 19.45 3.40 5.99
C ALA A 320 17.96 3.65 5.74
N THR A 321 17.09 2.68 6.01
CA THR A 321 15.64 2.93 6.13
C THR A 321 15.16 2.81 7.57
N MET A 322 14.24 3.69 7.95
CA MET A 322 13.59 3.70 9.25
C MET A 322 12.07 3.83 9.07
N ASN A 323 11.31 2.93 9.70
CA ASN A 323 9.85 2.95 9.65
C ASN A 323 9.30 3.86 10.75
N VAL A 324 8.34 4.71 10.40
CA VAL A 324 7.69 5.63 11.33
C VAL A 324 6.18 5.48 11.20
N VAL A 325 5.56 4.94 12.25
CA VAL A 325 4.09 4.88 12.37
C VAL A 325 3.60 6.18 12.99
N ILE A 326 2.96 7.04 12.18
CA ILE A 326 2.72 8.45 12.50
C ILE A 326 1.94 8.64 13.81
N GLN A 327 0.87 7.87 14.02
CA GLN A 327 0.03 8.01 15.23
C GLN A 327 0.74 7.64 16.54
N THR A 328 1.95 7.06 16.48
CA THR A 328 2.75 6.79 17.68
C THR A 328 3.51 8.03 18.17
N LEU A 329 3.65 9.05 17.31
CA LEU A 329 4.39 10.29 17.57
C LEU A 329 3.49 11.47 17.86
N ILE A 330 2.32 11.55 17.22
CA ILE A 330 1.37 12.65 17.34
C ILE A 330 -0.07 12.15 17.38
N ARG A 331 -0.91 12.83 18.16
CA ARG A 331 -2.36 12.56 18.28
C ARG A 331 -3.15 13.85 18.52
N ASP A 332 -4.46 13.77 18.30
CA ASP A 332 -5.45 14.85 18.47
C ASP A 332 -6.07 14.91 19.87
N THR A 333 -5.84 13.90 20.71
CA THR A 333 -6.44 13.77 22.04
C THR A 333 -5.37 13.71 23.14
N PRO A 334 -5.60 14.33 24.32
CA PRO A 334 -4.66 14.26 25.42
C PRO A 334 -4.50 12.83 25.94
N ALA A 335 -3.30 12.48 26.37
CA ALA A 335 -3.00 11.21 27.01
C ALA A 335 -1.82 11.36 27.97
N THR A 336 -1.78 10.52 29.01
CA THR A 336 -0.67 10.50 29.99
C THR A 336 0.67 10.33 29.29
N GLY A 337 1.63 11.22 29.58
CA GLY A 337 2.96 11.20 28.97
C GLY A 337 3.07 11.87 27.60
N TRP A 338 2.00 12.50 27.10
CA TRP A 338 2.01 13.25 25.84
C TRP A 338 1.97 14.76 26.10
N THR A 339 2.77 15.52 25.35
CA THR A 339 2.97 16.97 25.58
C THR A 339 2.14 17.79 24.60
N PRO A 340 1.38 18.82 25.04
CA PRO A 340 0.62 19.67 24.13
C PRO A 340 1.54 20.48 23.20
N TRP A 341 1.15 20.59 21.94
CA TRP A 341 1.86 21.33 20.89
C TRP A 341 0.85 22.05 19.98
N LEU A 342 1.01 23.36 19.82
CA LEU A 342 0.11 24.19 19.01
C LEU A 342 0.58 24.21 17.56
N PHE A 343 -0.32 23.86 16.64
CA PHE A 343 -0.08 23.93 15.20
C PHE A 343 -1.33 24.47 14.49
N GLU A 344 -1.15 25.54 13.72
CA GLU A 344 -2.22 26.21 12.96
C GLU A 344 -3.47 26.57 13.80
N GLY A 345 -3.31 26.86 15.09
CA GLY A 345 -4.43 27.14 16.01
C GLY A 345 -5.13 25.91 16.59
N ARG A 346 -4.61 24.69 16.38
CA ARG A 346 -5.08 23.46 17.03
C ARG A 346 -4.02 22.90 17.96
N THR A 347 -4.45 22.37 19.10
CA THR A 347 -3.55 21.67 20.03
C THR A 347 -3.52 20.19 19.67
N PHE A 348 -2.35 19.71 19.31
CA PHE A 348 -2.03 18.29 19.20
C PHE A 348 -1.18 17.86 20.39
N PHE A 349 -0.95 16.56 20.53
CA PHE A 349 -0.17 16.02 21.62
C PHE A 349 0.96 15.15 21.08
N LEU A 350 2.18 15.36 21.57
CA LEU A 350 3.41 14.73 21.08
C LEU A 350 3.95 13.69 22.06
N ASN A 351 4.42 12.58 21.52
CA ASN A 351 5.16 11.56 22.26
C ASN A 351 6.66 11.90 22.24
N GLU A 352 7.06 12.84 23.11
CA GLU A 352 8.45 13.34 23.18
C GLU A 352 9.47 12.22 23.43
N LYS A 353 9.11 11.20 24.24
CA LYS A 353 10.00 10.08 24.52
C LYS A 353 10.36 9.30 23.24
N LEU A 354 9.36 9.00 22.40
CA LEU A 354 9.58 8.26 21.16
C LEU A 354 10.29 9.14 20.11
N LEU A 355 9.93 10.42 20.01
CA LEU A 355 10.64 11.39 19.17
C LEU A 355 12.13 11.45 19.51
N GLN A 356 12.47 11.55 20.80
CA GLN A 356 13.88 11.57 21.26
C GLN A 356 14.61 10.25 20.99
N SER A 357 13.90 9.12 20.97
CA SER A 357 14.47 7.82 20.57
C SER A 357 14.86 7.81 19.09
N HIS A 358 13.98 8.30 18.22
CA HIS A 358 14.27 8.46 16.80
C HIS A 358 15.41 9.45 16.56
N ASP A 359 15.38 10.61 17.23
CA ASP A 359 16.46 11.62 17.13
C ASP A 359 17.82 11.05 17.48
N ARG A 360 17.90 10.18 18.51
CA ARG A 360 19.15 9.52 18.89
C ARG A 360 19.67 8.62 17.77
N THR A 361 18.78 7.81 17.20
CA THR A 361 19.13 6.92 16.08
C THR A 361 19.58 7.72 14.86
N LEU A 362 18.80 8.74 14.48
CA LEU A 362 19.12 9.62 13.35
C LEU A 362 20.45 10.35 13.55
N ARG A 363 20.73 10.90 14.73
CA ARG A 363 22.02 11.54 15.02
C ARG A 363 23.20 10.59 14.85
N LEU A 364 23.08 9.36 15.33
CA LEU A 364 24.14 8.36 15.18
C LEU A 364 24.38 8.01 13.71
N LEU A 365 23.32 7.82 12.93
CA LEU A 365 23.40 7.60 11.47
C LEU A 365 24.02 8.81 10.75
N THR A 366 23.54 10.02 11.04
CA THR A 366 24.05 11.27 10.45
C THR A 366 25.53 11.49 10.80
N SER A 367 25.96 11.17 12.02
CA SER A 367 27.38 11.28 12.44
C SER A 367 28.32 10.35 11.67
N ARG A 368 27.78 9.37 10.95
CA ARG A 368 28.50 8.43 10.08
C ARG A 368 28.21 8.67 8.59
N GLU A 369 27.66 9.84 8.26
CA GLU A 369 27.34 10.25 6.89
C GLU A 369 26.39 9.26 6.18
N ILE A 370 25.52 8.59 6.95
CA ILE A 370 24.52 7.68 6.41
C ILE A 370 23.28 8.49 6.03
N ILE A 371 22.86 8.35 4.77
CA ILE A 371 21.63 8.94 4.25
C ILE A 371 20.43 8.13 4.75
N VAL A 372 19.53 8.78 5.47
CA VAL A 372 18.33 8.14 6.00
C VAL A 372 17.12 8.40 5.11
N SER A 373 16.44 7.32 4.76
CA SER A 373 15.12 7.30 4.14
C SER A 373 14.06 6.86 5.15
N VAL A 374 13.07 7.70 5.45
CA VAL A 374 11.99 7.34 6.37
C VAL A 374 10.80 6.79 5.60
N ILE A 375 10.30 5.61 5.98
CA ILE A 375 9.03 5.06 5.50
C ILE A 375 7.92 5.54 6.43
N LEU A 376 7.03 6.39 5.91
CA LEU A 376 5.90 6.92 6.68
C LEU A 376 4.71 5.98 6.58
N LEU A 377 4.17 5.57 7.73
CA LEU A 377 3.12 4.58 7.85
C LEU A 377 1.97 5.12 8.69
N VAL A 378 0.74 4.83 8.29
CA VAL A 378 -0.47 5.08 9.10
C VAL A 378 -1.02 3.73 9.52
N GLY A 379 -0.98 3.40 10.81
CA GLY A 379 -1.53 2.14 11.30
C GLY A 379 -3.06 2.07 11.15
N ASN A 380 -3.58 0.86 10.97
CA ASN A 380 -5.01 0.58 10.77
C ASN A 380 -5.68 -0.04 12.01
N GLY A 381 -5.17 0.26 13.21
CA GLY A 381 -5.72 -0.25 14.47
C GLY A 381 -7.16 0.22 14.71
N ARG A 382 -8.02 -0.70 15.16
CA ARG A 382 -9.46 -0.48 15.37
C ARG A 382 -9.92 -1.07 16.70
N ASP A 383 -10.95 -0.45 17.27
CA ASP A 383 -11.64 -1.03 18.42
C ASP A 383 -12.51 -2.24 18.03
N ALA A 384 -13.12 -2.88 19.04
CA ALA A 384 -13.96 -4.05 18.83
C ALA A 384 -15.21 -3.78 17.97
N ALA A 385 -15.63 -2.51 17.85
CA ALA A 385 -16.72 -2.08 16.98
C ALA A 385 -16.25 -1.75 15.55
N GLY A 386 -14.96 -1.90 15.26
CA GLY A 386 -14.35 -1.62 13.96
C GLY A 386 -14.02 -0.14 13.73
N LYS A 387 -14.20 0.73 14.74
CA LYS A 387 -13.88 2.16 14.63
C LYS A 387 -12.36 2.34 14.71
N PRO A 388 -11.76 3.13 13.80
CA PRO A 388 -10.33 3.42 13.88
C PRO A 388 -9.93 4.11 15.19
N HIS A 389 -8.77 3.73 15.71
CA HIS A 389 -8.18 4.36 16.90
C HIS A 389 -7.61 5.76 16.65
N SER A 390 -7.40 6.14 15.40
CA SER A 390 -6.83 7.41 15.00
C SER A 390 -7.64 8.05 13.88
N LEU A 391 -7.76 9.38 13.91
CA LEU A 391 -8.32 10.16 12.81
C LEU A 391 -7.51 10.01 11.52
N LEU A 392 -6.23 9.64 11.60
CA LEU A 392 -5.36 9.45 10.45
C LEU A 392 -5.75 8.24 9.59
N THR A 393 -6.41 7.23 10.15
CA THR A 393 -6.80 6.03 9.41
C THR A 393 -7.92 6.35 8.43
N HIS A 394 -7.76 5.98 7.16
CA HIS A 394 -8.79 6.22 6.14
C HIS A 394 -10.11 5.54 6.52
N PRO A 395 -11.26 6.26 6.45
CA PRO A 395 -12.54 5.72 6.90
C PRO A 395 -12.98 4.47 6.13
N GLU A 396 -12.63 4.38 4.85
CA GLU A 396 -12.93 3.23 3.99
C GLU A 396 -11.91 2.09 4.07
N ALA A 397 -10.89 2.20 4.93
CA ALA A 397 -9.95 1.10 5.09
C ALA A 397 -10.63 -0.13 5.70
N ASP A 398 -10.32 -1.31 5.18
CA ASP A 398 -10.78 -2.58 5.72
C ASP A 398 -9.97 -2.96 6.96
N ALA A 399 -10.58 -3.59 7.96
CA ALA A 399 -9.87 -4.04 9.17
C ALA A 399 -8.74 -5.07 8.91
N ARG A 400 -8.75 -5.72 7.74
CA ARG A 400 -7.72 -6.71 7.35
C ARG A 400 -6.37 -6.10 6.95
N GLY A 401 -6.33 -4.81 6.61
CA GLY A 401 -5.10 -4.13 6.24
C GLY A 401 -4.19 -3.89 7.44
N VAL A 402 -2.88 -4.00 7.26
CA VAL A 402 -1.88 -3.70 8.32
C VAL A 402 -1.75 -2.20 8.53
N TYR A 403 -1.58 -1.47 7.43
CA TYR A 403 -1.56 0.00 7.41
C TYR A 403 -2.69 0.53 6.52
N SER A 404 -2.99 1.81 6.68
CA SER A 404 -4.05 2.52 6.00
C SER A 404 -3.45 3.65 5.14
N MET A 405 -4.15 4.02 4.07
CA MET A 405 -3.99 5.33 3.45
C MET A 405 -4.28 6.43 4.51
N PRO A 406 -3.61 7.59 4.49
CA PRO A 406 -3.98 8.69 5.36
C PRO A 406 -5.39 9.21 5.01
N ASN A 407 -6.13 9.55 6.05
CA ASN A 407 -7.44 10.16 5.93
C ASN A 407 -7.31 11.63 5.51
N LEU A 408 -7.60 11.90 4.24
CA LEU A 408 -7.66 13.25 3.67
C LEU A 408 -9.08 13.63 3.23
N THR A 409 -10.11 13.02 3.84
CA THR A 409 -11.51 13.23 3.44
C THR A 409 -12.21 14.34 4.22
N GLY A 410 -11.50 15.00 5.15
CA GLY A 410 -12.03 16.09 5.96
C GLY A 410 -10.92 16.95 6.56
N GLU A 411 -11.27 18.14 7.04
CA GLU A 411 -10.29 19.12 7.55
C GLU A 411 -9.52 18.57 8.76
N ASP A 412 -10.22 18.08 9.79
CA ASP A 412 -9.60 17.59 11.03
C ASP A 412 -8.52 16.51 10.80
N PRO A 413 -8.81 15.39 10.09
CA PRO A 413 -7.80 14.37 9.84
C PRO A 413 -6.68 14.85 8.89
N ALA A 414 -6.99 15.67 7.88
CA ALA A 414 -5.97 16.23 7.00
C ALA A 414 -5.02 17.19 7.74
N ARG A 415 -5.55 17.96 8.70
CA ARG A 415 -4.74 18.83 9.55
C ARG A 415 -3.89 18.06 10.54
N LEU A 416 -4.39 16.96 11.12
CA LEU A 416 -3.56 16.06 11.93
C LEU A 416 -2.43 15.45 11.10
N TYR A 417 -2.72 15.03 9.86
CA TYR A 417 -1.70 14.52 8.95
C TYR A 417 -0.67 15.60 8.61
N GLY A 418 -1.10 16.80 8.20
CA GLY A 418 -0.22 17.94 7.93
C GLY A 418 0.64 18.35 9.13
N ALA A 419 0.07 18.36 10.33
CA ALA A 419 0.78 18.61 11.59
C ALA A 419 1.89 17.58 11.83
N ALA A 420 1.60 16.31 11.55
CA ALA A 420 2.59 15.25 11.65
C ALA A 420 3.74 15.44 10.64
N LEU A 421 3.42 15.69 9.37
CA LEU A 421 4.44 15.90 8.34
C LEU A 421 5.32 17.11 8.67
N HIS A 422 4.71 18.20 9.15
CA HIS A 422 5.42 19.42 9.56
C HIS A 422 6.37 19.13 10.72
N LEU A 423 5.88 18.48 11.78
CA LEU A 423 6.68 18.11 12.94
C LEU A 423 7.93 17.31 12.52
N LEU A 424 7.77 16.29 11.69
CA LEU A 424 8.88 15.42 11.28
C LEU A 424 9.85 16.17 10.35
N ALA A 425 9.32 16.88 9.35
CA ALA A 425 10.13 17.64 8.40
C ALA A 425 10.93 18.74 9.09
N GLU A 426 10.32 19.52 9.98
CA GLU A 426 10.98 20.58 10.72
C GLU A 426 12.05 20.01 11.66
N ARG A 427 11.70 18.96 12.42
CA ARG A 427 12.58 18.39 13.45
C ARG A 427 13.83 17.75 12.85
N TRP A 428 13.70 16.98 11.77
CA TRP A 428 14.80 16.23 11.15
C TRP A 428 15.49 16.97 10.00
N SER A 429 15.37 18.30 9.99
CA SER A 429 16.10 19.21 9.11
C SER A 429 16.72 20.36 9.90
N ARG A 430 16.91 20.21 11.22
CA ARG A 430 17.55 21.25 12.04
C ARG A 430 19.01 21.40 11.66
N ILE A 431 19.43 22.65 11.47
CA ILE A 431 20.78 22.97 10.96
C ILE A 431 21.88 22.66 11.98
N ASP A 432 21.55 22.68 13.26
CA ASP A 432 22.44 22.30 14.36
C ASP A 432 22.63 20.77 14.49
N GLY A 433 21.89 19.98 13.69
CA GLY A 433 21.92 18.52 13.72
C GLY A 433 21.38 17.90 15.01
N SER A 434 20.70 18.66 15.88
CA SER A 434 20.29 18.21 17.23
C SER A 434 19.39 16.98 17.23
N CYS A 435 18.69 16.74 16.12
CA CYS A 435 17.73 15.65 15.94
C CYS A 435 18.12 14.69 14.80
N GLY A 436 19.33 14.82 14.26
CA GLY A 436 19.76 14.10 13.05
C GLY A 436 19.10 14.64 11.79
N ARG A 437 19.22 13.89 10.68
CA ARG A 437 18.75 14.34 9.36
C ARG A 437 18.03 13.25 8.58
N VAL A 438 16.92 13.62 7.95
CA VAL A 438 16.18 12.80 6.97
C VAL A 438 16.10 13.57 5.65
N SER A 439 16.55 12.95 4.55
CA SER A 439 16.53 13.59 3.21
C SER A 439 15.54 12.94 2.25
N ASN A 440 15.15 11.70 2.50
CA ASN A 440 14.26 10.94 1.63
C ASN A 440 13.04 10.46 2.43
N TRP A 441 11.87 10.63 1.87
CA TRP A 441 10.60 10.21 2.47
C TRP A 441 9.95 9.18 1.55
N ILE A 442 9.83 7.95 2.01
CA ILE A 442 9.12 6.88 1.30
C ILE A 442 7.67 6.91 1.80
N LEU A 443 6.74 7.07 0.87
CA LEU A 443 5.34 7.30 1.19
C LEU A 443 4.59 5.99 1.21
N HIS A 444 4.24 5.57 2.43
CA HIS A 444 3.55 4.33 2.73
C HIS A 444 4.36 3.10 2.27
N ASN A 445 3.75 1.92 2.32
CA ASN A 445 4.43 0.68 1.97
C ASN A 445 3.67 -0.04 0.87
N GLU A 446 4.38 -0.49 -0.16
CA GLU A 446 3.89 -1.40 -1.22
C GLU A 446 2.49 -1.03 -1.70
N ILE A 447 2.36 0.14 -2.32
CA ILE A 447 1.06 0.74 -2.58
C ILE A 447 0.25 -0.03 -3.63
N ASP A 448 0.92 -0.89 -4.40
CA ASP A 448 0.30 -1.84 -5.31
C ASP A 448 -0.40 -3.00 -4.57
N GLN A 449 0.00 -3.30 -3.33
CA GLN A 449 -0.71 -4.17 -2.41
C GLN A 449 -1.67 -3.36 -1.51
N GLY A 450 -2.52 -2.55 -2.15
CA GLY A 450 -3.40 -1.59 -1.49
C GLY A 450 -4.25 -2.18 -0.37
N ALA A 451 -4.78 -3.40 -0.53
CA ALA A 451 -5.55 -4.04 0.54
C ALA A 451 -4.75 -4.45 1.79
N THR A 452 -3.43 -4.60 1.70
CA THR A 452 -2.59 -5.08 2.80
C THR A 452 -1.82 -3.95 3.43
N TRP A 453 -1.08 -3.17 2.62
CA TRP A 453 -0.01 -2.31 3.12
C TRP A 453 -0.29 -0.80 3.04
N THR A 454 -1.30 -0.38 2.28
CA THR A 454 -1.74 1.04 2.24
C THR A 454 -3.26 1.07 2.06
N ASN A 455 -4.00 0.58 3.05
CA ASN A 455 -5.40 0.23 2.90
C ASN A 455 -6.36 1.43 2.85
N MET A 456 -7.19 1.45 1.80
CA MET A 456 -8.31 2.36 1.60
C MET A 456 -9.58 1.56 1.18
N GLY A 457 -9.61 0.25 1.44
CA GLY A 457 -10.62 -0.68 0.93
C GLY A 457 -10.44 -1.01 -0.56
N ALA A 458 -11.40 -1.72 -1.14
CA ALA A 458 -11.41 -1.96 -2.59
C ALA A 458 -11.76 -0.68 -3.37
N GLN A 459 -10.80 -0.18 -4.15
CA GLN A 459 -10.89 1.10 -4.86
C GLN A 459 -10.51 0.98 -6.35
N PRO A 460 -11.19 1.71 -7.24
CA PRO A 460 -10.66 1.99 -8.57
C PRO A 460 -9.31 2.72 -8.48
N LEU A 461 -8.38 2.39 -9.37
CA LEU A 461 -7.00 2.87 -9.31
C LEU A 461 -6.90 4.42 -9.29
N ALA A 462 -7.70 5.12 -10.10
CA ALA A 462 -7.69 6.58 -10.15
C ALA A 462 -8.07 7.23 -8.80
N ARG A 463 -9.08 6.68 -8.12
CA ARG A 463 -9.51 7.18 -6.80
C ARG A 463 -8.46 6.92 -5.73
N TYR A 464 -7.85 5.73 -5.76
CA TYR A 464 -6.77 5.36 -4.86
C TYR A 464 -5.54 6.27 -5.04
N LEU A 465 -5.10 6.47 -6.29
CA LEU A 465 -3.95 7.30 -6.61
C LEU A 465 -4.19 8.80 -6.37
N GLU A 466 -5.43 9.29 -6.49
CA GLU A 466 -5.77 10.66 -6.13
C GLU A 466 -5.38 10.95 -4.67
N THR A 467 -5.82 10.08 -3.74
CA THR A 467 -5.55 10.26 -2.31
C THR A 467 -4.07 10.01 -1.99
N TYR A 468 -3.46 9.01 -2.62
CA TYR A 468 -2.03 8.73 -2.48
C TYR A 468 -1.16 9.92 -2.95
N LEU A 469 -1.43 10.45 -4.15
CA LEU A 469 -0.65 11.55 -4.72
C LEU A 469 -0.80 12.83 -3.90
N ARG A 470 -2.01 13.13 -3.38
CA ARG A 470 -2.17 14.23 -2.41
C ARG A 470 -1.30 14.02 -1.18
N SER A 471 -1.27 12.82 -0.60
CA SER A 471 -0.39 12.51 0.53
C SER A 471 1.10 12.71 0.19
N ALA A 472 1.56 12.24 -0.98
CA ALA A 472 2.94 12.41 -1.42
C ALA A 472 3.31 13.87 -1.67
N ARG A 473 2.40 14.66 -2.27
CA ARG A 473 2.55 16.10 -2.47
C ARG A 473 2.65 16.85 -1.15
N LEU A 474 1.80 16.52 -0.18
CA LEU A 474 1.86 17.15 1.14
C LEU A 474 3.22 16.91 1.80
N MET A 475 3.76 15.69 1.75
CA MET A 475 5.08 15.42 2.29
C MET A 475 6.18 16.17 1.52
N TYR A 476 6.15 16.13 0.18
CA TYR A 476 7.14 16.81 -0.64
C TYR A 476 7.17 18.32 -0.37
N HIS A 477 6.01 18.98 -0.45
CA HIS A 477 5.90 20.41 -0.26
C HIS A 477 6.21 20.83 1.18
N THR A 478 5.78 20.05 2.18
CA THR A 478 6.11 20.32 3.59
C THR A 478 7.61 20.19 3.84
N ALA A 479 8.25 19.14 3.32
CA ALA A 479 9.70 18.97 3.47
C ALA A 479 10.50 20.08 2.79
N ARG A 480 10.06 20.55 1.62
CA ARG A 480 10.69 21.65 0.88
C ARG A 480 10.59 23.01 1.57
N LEU A 481 9.73 23.16 2.58
CA LEU A 481 9.74 24.33 3.46
C LEU A 481 10.94 24.35 4.42
N PHE A 482 11.65 23.24 4.58
CA PHE A 482 12.75 23.14 5.53
C PHE A 482 14.06 22.64 4.92
N ASP A 483 14.00 21.65 4.02
CA ASP A 483 15.16 21.09 3.32
C ASP A 483 14.94 21.16 1.80
N PRO A 484 15.67 22.03 1.07
CA PRO A 484 15.55 22.14 -0.38
C PRO A 484 16.05 20.89 -1.12
N GLY A 485 16.75 19.97 -0.46
CA GLY A 485 17.17 18.68 -1.00
C GLY A 485 16.20 17.53 -0.71
N ALA A 486 15.08 17.77 -0.03
CA ALA A 486 14.14 16.71 0.35
C ALA A 486 13.43 16.10 -0.87
N ARG A 487 13.29 14.78 -0.87
CA ARG A 487 12.66 14.01 -1.96
C ARG A 487 11.62 13.04 -1.41
N VAL A 488 10.66 12.69 -2.26
CA VAL A 488 9.64 11.69 -1.94
C VAL A 488 9.72 10.49 -2.87
N PHE A 489 9.40 9.31 -2.37
CA PHE A 489 9.51 8.06 -3.10
C PHE A 489 8.24 7.22 -2.95
N ILE A 490 7.84 6.57 -4.05
CA ILE A 490 6.70 5.65 -4.07
C ILE A 490 7.15 4.22 -3.80
N SER A 491 6.56 3.54 -2.81
CA SER A 491 6.94 2.17 -2.46
C SER A 491 6.19 1.13 -3.28
N LEU A 492 6.90 0.24 -3.98
CA LEU A 492 6.34 -0.75 -4.91
C LEU A 492 6.98 -2.13 -4.72
N THR A 493 6.18 -3.19 -4.85
CA THR A 493 6.69 -4.58 -4.84
C THR A 493 7.49 -4.95 -6.10
N HIS A 494 8.08 -6.14 -6.12
CA HIS A 494 8.72 -6.77 -7.30
C HIS A 494 7.73 -7.19 -8.41
N HIS A 495 6.42 -7.09 -8.17
CA HIS A 495 5.43 -7.25 -9.23
C HIS A 495 5.59 -6.14 -10.28
N TRP A 496 5.31 -6.45 -11.55
CA TRP A 496 5.40 -5.46 -12.63
C TRP A 496 4.16 -5.41 -13.50
N THR A 497 4.00 -6.32 -14.46
CA THR A 497 2.79 -6.43 -15.29
C THR A 497 1.75 -7.44 -14.76
N GLN A 498 2.11 -8.21 -13.74
CA GLN A 498 1.20 -9.13 -13.06
C GLN A 498 0.80 -8.56 -11.68
N LYS A 499 -0.47 -8.69 -11.30
CA LYS A 499 -0.92 -8.35 -9.95
C LYS A 499 -0.33 -9.29 -8.90
N SER A 500 -0.05 -8.76 -7.71
CA SER A 500 0.17 -9.59 -6.52
C SER A 500 -1.05 -10.45 -6.22
N SER A 501 -0.79 -11.64 -5.67
CA SER A 501 -1.82 -12.54 -5.20
C SER A 501 -2.62 -11.90 -4.07
N GLY A 502 -3.95 -11.93 -4.16
CA GLY A 502 -4.84 -11.33 -3.17
C GLY A 502 -5.85 -10.39 -3.82
N SER A 503 -6.86 -9.98 -3.06
CA SER A 503 -7.88 -9.03 -3.52
C SER A 503 -7.49 -7.60 -3.14
N GLY A 504 -7.74 -6.64 -4.03
CA GLY A 504 -7.38 -5.23 -3.84
C GLY A 504 -5.90 -4.93 -4.10
N THR A 505 -5.33 -5.60 -5.11
CA THR A 505 -3.99 -5.35 -5.64
C THR A 505 -4.06 -4.69 -7.02
N TYR A 506 -3.03 -3.91 -7.33
CA TYR A 506 -2.88 -3.15 -8.58
C TYR A 506 -1.69 -3.68 -9.39
N VAL A 507 -1.75 -3.50 -10.72
CA VAL A 507 -0.59 -3.76 -11.58
C VAL A 507 0.37 -2.59 -11.41
N VAL A 508 1.62 -2.87 -11.04
CA VAL A 508 2.61 -1.83 -10.71
C VAL A 508 2.89 -0.91 -11.92
N ARG A 509 3.00 -1.47 -13.13
CA ARG A 509 3.21 -0.67 -14.34
C ARG A 509 2.06 0.33 -14.57
N ASP A 510 0.82 -0.16 -14.58
CA ASP A 510 -0.37 0.68 -14.81
C ASP A 510 -0.54 1.74 -13.70
N LEU A 511 -0.20 1.37 -12.46
CA LEU A 511 -0.15 2.30 -11.33
C LEU A 511 0.88 3.41 -11.60
N LEU A 512 2.08 3.06 -12.04
CA LEU A 512 3.17 4.01 -12.26
C LEU A 512 2.89 4.94 -13.45
N ASP A 513 2.32 4.41 -14.54
CA ASP A 513 1.86 5.18 -15.70
C ASP A 513 0.85 6.25 -15.27
N LEU A 514 -0.21 5.85 -14.55
CA LEU A 514 -1.24 6.78 -14.09
C LEU A 514 -0.71 7.75 -13.03
N PHE A 515 0.15 7.30 -12.11
CA PHE A 515 0.78 8.19 -11.13
C PHE A 515 1.59 9.30 -11.82
N ALA A 516 2.40 8.94 -12.83
CA ALA A 516 3.19 9.91 -13.57
C ALA A 516 2.31 10.87 -14.39
N GLU A 517 1.24 10.39 -15.00
CA GLU A 517 0.23 11.23 -15.67
C GLU A 517 -0.38 12.26 -14.69
N MET A 518 -0.86 11.79 -13.54
CA MET A 518 -1.45 12.64 -12.49
C MET A 518 -0.45 13.65 -11.92
N ALA A 519 0.80 13.22 -11.70
CA ALA A 519 1.86 14.09 -11.21
C ALA A 519 2.14 15.27 -12.15
N ARG A 520 2.17 15.03 -13.48
CA ARG A 520 2.45 16.08 -14.47
C ARG A 520 1.30 17.07 -14.64
N ALA A 521 0.05 16.59 -14.60
CA ALA A 521 -1.13 17.41 -14.87
C ALA A 521 -1.28 18.60 -13.90
N GLU A 522 -0.97 18.41 -12.62
CA GLU A 522 -1.05 19.47 -11.61
C GLU A 522 0.31 20.16 -11.30
N GLY A 523 1.30 19.95 -12.18
CA GLY A 523 2.65 20.52 -12.09
C GLY A 523 3.67 19.59 -11.45
N ASP A 524 4.49 18.94 -12.27
CA ASP A 524 5.43 17.88 -11.88
C ASP A 524 6.39 18.25 -10.72
N PHE A 525 6.91 17.24 -10.03
CA PHE A 525 7.74 17.37 -8.82
C PHE A 525 8.79 16.26 -8.72
N GLU A 526 9.80 16.47 -7.88
CA GLU A 526 10.92 15.53 -7.70
C GLU A 526 10.51 14.32 -6.82
N TRP A 527 9.73 13.42 -7.41
CA TRP A 527 9.47 12.08 -6.87
C TRP A 527 10.41 11.03 -7.48
N GLY A 528 10.65 9.94 -6.75
CA GLY A 528 11.38 8.75 -7.18
C GLY A 528 10.66 7.45 -6.83
N VAL A 529 11.31 6.31 -7.06
CA VAL A 529 10.75 4.97 -6.78
C VAL A 529 11.52 4.27 -5.68
N ALA A 530 10.81 3.77 -4.68
CA ALA A 530 11.29 2.87 -3.63
C ALA A 530 10.83 1.43 -3.97
N TYR A 531 11.64 0.69 -4.71
CA TYR A 531 11.26 -0.61 -5.27
C TYR A 531 11.74 -1.77 -4.39
N HIS A 532 10.96 -2.85 -4.29
CA HIS A 532 11.28 -4.02 -3.46
C HIS A 532 11.61 -5.25 -4.33
N PRO A 533 12.79 -5.32 -4.98
CA PRO A 533 13.15 -6.38 -5.92
C PRO A 533 13.56 -7.67 -5.18
N TYR A 534 12.58 -8.36 -4.59
CA TYR A 534 12.79 -9.72 -4.07
C TYR A 534 13.02 -10.72 -5.21
N PRO A 535 13.65 -11.88 -4.92
CA PRO A 535 13.53 -13.05 -5.78
C PRO A 535 12.05 -13.36 -6.04
N LYS A 536 11.72 -13.86 -7.23
CA LYS A 536 10.33 -14.15 -7.64
C LYS A 536 9.59 -15.04 -6.63
N ASP A 537 10.29 -16.04 -6.08
CA ASP A 537 9.82 -16.81 -4.92
C ASP A 537 10.60 -16.35 -3.69
N LEU A 538 9.93 -15.68 -2.75
CA LEU A 538 10.55 -15.18 -1.52
C LEU A 538 11.22 -16.30 -0.69
N ARG A 539 10.81 -17.56 -0.86
CA ARG A 539 11.40 -18.70 -0.15
C ARG A 539 12.69 -19.20 -0.81
N ASN A 540 12.94 -18.84 -2.07
CA ASN A 540 14.11 -19.25 -2.82
C ASN A 540 15.10 -18.07 -2.97
N PRO A 541 16.30 -18.14 -2.35
CA PRO A 541 17.30 -17.08 -2.48
C PRO A 541 17.95 -16.98 -3.87
N ASP A 542 17.77 -17.96 -4.76
CA ASP A 542 18.53 -18.07 -6.01
C ASP A 542 17.98 -17.16 -7.13
N ALA A 543 17.93 -15.85 -6.91
CA ALA A 543 17.33 -14.89 -7.84
C ALA A 543 17.90 -14.96 -9.27
N TRP A 544 19.17 -15.36 -9.45
CA TRP A 544 19.78 -15.53 -10.77
C TRP A 544 19.10 -16.63 -11.62
N LYS A 545 18.33 -17.51 -11.00
CA LYS A 545 17.57 -18.58 -11.65
C LYS A 545 16.09 -18.26 -11.84
N ASP A 546 15.64 -17.06 -11.49
CA ASP A 546 14.22 -16.74 -11.58
C ASP A 546 13.65 -17.03 -12.99
N PRO A 547 12.61 -17.87 -13.10
CA PRO A 547 12.10 -18.32 -14.39
C PRO A 547 11.01 -17.39 -14.94
N GLY A 548 10.88 -17.35 -16.27
CA GLY A 548 9.81 -16.62 -16.95
C GLY A 548 9.93 -15.10 -16.83
N LEU A 549 11.15 -14.60 -16.66
CA LEU A 549 11.48 -13.18 -16.73
C LEU A 549 12.00 -12.83 -18.12
N SER A 550 11.83 -11.57 -18.51
CA SER A 550 12.36 -10.99 -19.74
C SER A 550 12.98 -9.64 -19.42
N ASP A 551 13.80 -9.13 -20.34
CA ASP A 551 14.47 -7.82 -20.22
C ASP A 551 13.69 -6.70 -20.92
N ASP A 552 12.42 -6.95 -21.26
CA ASP A 552 11.51 -5.97 -21.84
C ASP A 552 10.46 -5.48 -20.81
N PHE A 553 9.76 -4.40 -21.16
CA PHE A 553 8.81 -3.72 -20.26
C PHE A 553 7.52 -4.50 -19.96
N ASN A 554 7.30 -5.67 -20.58
CA ASN A 554 6.15 -6.54 -20.33
C ASN A 554 6.45 -7.69 -19.37
N THR A 555 7.69 -7.79 -18.85
CA THR A 555 8.05 -8.83 -17.88
C THR A 555 7.08 -8.87 -16.68
N PRO A 556 6.67 -10.05 -16.17
CA PRO A 556 5.69 -10.13 -15.09
C PRO A 556 6.21 -9.58 -13.74
N TYR A 557 7.53 -9.66 -13.53
CA TYR A 557 8.22 -9.26 -12.32
C TYR A 557 9.54 -8.57 -12.66
N ILE A 558 9.95 -7.61 -11.83
CA ILE A 558 11.31 -7.07 -11.84
C ILE A 558 11.99 -7.56 -10.56
N THR A 559 13.01 -8.39 -10.73
CA THR A 559 13.76 -9.04 -9.64
C THR A 559 15.24 -8.61 -9.76
N PRO A 560 16.15 -9.08 -8.88
CA PRO A 560 17.58 -8.84 -9.07
C PRO A 560 18.10 -9.27 -10.45
N LYS A 561 17.48 -10.28 -11.09
CA LYS A 561 17.93 -10.85 -12.37
C LYS A 561 17.76 -9.92 -13.57
N ASN A 562 16.65 -9.21 -13.64
CA ASN A 562 16.31 -8.30 -14.73
C ASN A 562 16.14 -6.85 -14.23
N ILE A 563 16.82 -6.48 -13.14
CA ILE A 563 16.65 -5.20 -12.44
C ILE A 563 16.87 -3.97 -13.35
N ALA A 564 17.62 -4.12 -14.44
CA ALA A 564 17.86 -3.08 -15.45
C ALA A 564 16.58 -2.62 -16.19
N VAL A 565 15.51 -3.41 -16.17
CA VAL A 565 14.20 -3.04 -16.76
C VAL A 565 13.64 -1.78 -16.11
N LEU A 566 13.73 -1.66 -14.77
CA LEU A 566 13.16 -0.52 -14.04
C LEU A 566 13.78 0.84 -14.43
N PRO A 567 15.12 1.03 -14.37
CA PRO A 567 15.73 2.29 -14.78
C PRO A 567 15.56 2.56 -16.28
N ALA A 568 15.55 1.53 -17.13
CA ALA A 568 15.27 1.70 -18.56
C ALA A 568 13.84 2.19 -18.80
N TYR A 569 12.86 1.66 -18.08
CA TYR A 569 11.47 2.11 -18.15
C TYR A 569 11.31 3.56 -17.68
N LEU A 570 11.95 3.92 -16.56
CA LEU A 570 11.94 5.29 -16.01
C LEU A 570 12.75 6.31 -16.82
N ALA A 571 13.53 5.88 -17.82
CA ALA A 571 14.24 6.77 -18.73
C ALA A 571 13.35 7.32 -19.86
N GLN A 572 12.12 6.82 -20.01
CA GLN A 572 11.19 7.32 -21.02
C GLN A 572 10.73 8.76 -20.70
N PRO A 573 10.42 9.60 -21.70
CA PRO A 573 10.09 11.02 -21.50
C PRO A 573 8.97 11.29 -20.49
N ALA A 574 7.98 10.40 -20.39
CA ALA A 574 6.90 10.53 -19.41
C ALA A 574 7.39 10.51 -17.96
N PHE A 575 8.50 9.83 -17.67
CA PHE A 575 9.00 9.66 -16.31
C PHE A 575 10.16 10.59 -15.96
N LEU A 576 10.63 11.44 -16.86
CA LEU A 576 11.71 12.38 -16.54
C LEU A 576 11.18 13.54 -15.69
N TYR A 577 11.99 14.01 -14.74
CA TYR A 577 11.76 15.27 -14.04
C TYR A 577 12.75 16.30 -14.56
N GLN A 578 12.26 17.39 -15.15
CA GLN A 578 13.12 18.43 -15.74
C GLN A 578 14.19 17.84 -16.70
N GLY A 579 13.81 16.82 -17.48
CA GLY A 579 14.71 16.13 -18.42
C GLY A 579 15.67 15.12 -17.78
N THR A 580 15.64 14.92 -16.47
CA THR A 580 16.53 13.99 -15.74
C THR A 580 15.78 12.74 -15.28
N PRO A 581 16.39 11.53 -15.37
CA PRO A 581 15.81 10.31 -14.82
C PRO A 581 15.57 10.41 -13.30
N ARG A 582 14.51 9.76 -12.83
CA ARG A 582 14.16 9.74 -11.41
C ARG A 582 15.03 8.78 -10.62
N ALA A 583 15.28 9.13 -9.36
CA ALA A 583 16.03 8.31 -8.43
C ALA A 583 15.28 7.03 -8.05
N ILE A 584 16.03 5.94 -7.89
CA ILE A 584 15.52 4.65 -7.44
C ILE A 584 16.23 4.27 -6.14
N LEU A 585 15.45 3.91 -5.13
CA LEU A 585 15.92 3.27 -3.91
C LEU A 585 15.40 1.84 -3.90
N LEU A 586 16.27 0.85 -3.73
CA LEU A 586 15.83 -0.53 -3.50
C LEU A 586 15.63 -0.70 -2.00
N SER A 587 14.45 -0.29 -1.50
CA SER A 587 14.20 0.00 -0.09
C SER A 587 13.97 -1.20 0.81
N GLU A 588 13.69 -2.36 0.22
CA GLU A 588 13.40 -3.58 0.95
C GLU A 588 13.58 -4.82 0.06
N GLN A 589 14.63 -5.59 0.31
CA GLN A 589 14.86 -6.87 -0.35
C GLN A 589 15.87 -7.70 0.43
N GLY A 590 15.70 -9.01 0.40
CA GLY A 590 16.57 -9.95 1.09
C GLY A 590 16.58 -11.31 0.40
N PHE A 591 17.53 -12.15 0.83
CA PHE A 591 17.68 -13.51 0.35
C PHE A 591 17.44 -14.45 1.51
N ASN A 592 16.38 -15.25 1.41
CA ASN A 592 15.93 -16.14 2.46
C ASN A 592 16.96 -17.25 2.70
N THR A 593 17.21 -17.59 3.96
CA THR A 593 17.89 -18.84 4.34
C THR A 593 16.84 -19.84 4.83
N PRO A 594 16.36 -20.80 3.99
CA PRO A 594 15.31 -21.75 4.39
C PRO A 594 15.61 -22.45 5.72
N THR A 595 16.87 -22.85 5.90
CA THR A 595 17.45 -23.29 7.17
C THR A 595 18.66 -22.44 7.53
N LEU A 596 19.22 -22.65 8.73
CA LEU A 596 20.51 -22.06 9.14
C LEU A 596 21.71 -22.94 8.75
N SER A 597 21.54 -23.92 7.86
CA SER A 597 22.66 -24.73 7.38
C SER A 597 23.70 -23.86 6.66
N PRO A 598 24.99 -24.24 6.67
CA PRO A 598 26.01 -23.53 5.90
C PRO A 598 25.68 -23.40 4.41
N GLU A 599 25.02 -24.41 3.83
CA GLU A 599 24.61 -24.41 2.41
C GLU A 599 23.56 -23.32 2.13
N ASP A 600 22.49 -23.23 2.91
CA ASP A 600 21.47 -22.19 2.73
C ASP A 600 22.02 -20.79 3.01
N GLN A 601 22.92 -20.65 3.98
CA GLN A 601 23.62 -19.39 4.23
C GLN A 601 24.53 -19.00 3.06
N LEU A 602 25.21 -19.95 2.42
CA LEU A 602 26.01 -19.69 1.21
C LEU A 602 25.14 -19.25 0.02
N ARG A 603 23.91 -19.76 -0.11
CA ARG A 603 22.96 -19.28 -1.12
C ARG A 603 22.49 -17.85 -0.86
N GLN A 604 22.26 -17.47 0.41
CA GLN A 604 22.03 -16.06 0.77
C GLN A 604 23.24 -15.19 0.39
N VAL A 605 24.46 -15.64 0.69
CA VAL A 605 25.70 -14.94 0.30
C VAL A 605 25.77 -14.76 -1.23
N ALA A 606 25.45 -15.79 -1.99
CA ALA A 606 25.38 -15.72 -3.46
C ALA A 606 24.37 -14.68 -3.94
N GLY A 607 23.19 -14.63 -3.35
CA GLY A 607 22.18 -13.61 -3.64
C GLY A 607 22.70 -12.19 -3.41
N LEU A 608 23.34 -11.95 -2.24
CA LEU A 608 23.91 -10.65 -1.88
C LEU A 608 25.00 -10.19 -2.87
N ILE A 609 25.96 -11.06 -3.21
CA ILE A 609 27.00 -10.70 -4.18
C ILE A 609 26.42 -10.51 -5.58
N TYR A 610 25.50 -11.39 -5.99
CA TYR A 610 24.85 -11.32 -7.30
C TYR A 610 24.14 -9.98 -7.51
N VAL A 611 23.30 -9.55 -6.56
CA VAL A 611 22.54 -8.30 -6.73
C VAL A 611 23.44 -7.07 -6.83
N PHE A 612 24.53 -7.00 -6.04
CA PHE A 612 25.48 -5.89 -6.16
C PHE A 612 26.21 -5.86 -7.50
N ARG A 613 26.49 -7.02 -8.11
CA ARG A 613 27.01 -7.07 -9.49
C ARG A 613 26.02 -6.50 -10.50
N GLN A 614 24.71 -6.70 -10.30
CA GLN A 614 23.67 -6.18 -11.19
C GLN A 614 23.42 -4.67 -11.03
N ILE A 615 23.45 -4.14 -9.81
CA ILE A 615 23.04 -2.74 -9.55
C ILE A 615 24.17 -1.70 -9.66
N ARG A 616 25.44 -2.08 -9.45
CA ARG A 616 26.60 -1.18 -9.55
C ARG A 616 26.71 -0.34 -10.84
N PRO A 617 26.42 -0.89 -12.03
CA PRO A 617 26.45 -0.09 -13.27
C PRO A 617 25.26 0.87 -13.40
N LEU A 618 24.16 0.64 -12.66
CA LEU A 618 22.90 1.38 -12.78
C LEU A 618 22.90 2.62 -11.87
N LYS A 619 23.37 3.76 -12.40
CA LYS A 619 23.57 5.00 -11.62
C LYS A 619 22.31 5.67 -11.08
N THR A 620 21.15 5.38 -11.67
CA THR A 620 19.85 5.87 -11.17
C THR A 620 19.37 5.10 -9.95
N ILE A 621 19.90 3.90 -9.70
CA ILE A 621 19.76 3.22 -8.42
C ILE A 621 20.74 3.86 -7.46
N GLU A 622 20.23 4.65 -6.53
CA GLU A 622 21.06 5.39 -5.57
C GLU A 622 21.32 4.58 -4.30
N ALA A 623 20.42 3.66 -3.94
CA ALA A 623 20.52 2.90 -2.70
C ALA A 623 20.00 1.46 -2.85
N PHE A 624 20.58 0.55 -2.07
CA PHE A 624 20.14 -0.80 -1.82
C PHE A 624 20.07 -1.02 -0.31
N GLN A 625 18.86 -1.13 0.24
CA GLN A 625 18.61 -1.43 1.64
C GLN A 625 18.33 -2.92 1.82
N MET A 626 19.32 -3.63 2.37
CA MET A 626 19.17 -5.05 2.68
C MET A 626 18.14 -5.24 3.80
N HIS A 627 17.03 -5.91 3.51
CA HIS A 627 16.06 -6.38 4.48
C HIS A 627 16.47 -7.80 4.89
N ARG A 628 16.94 -8.03 6.11
CA ARG A 628 16.99 -7.10 7.26
C ARG A 628 18.24 -7.30 8.11
N TYR A 629 18.47 -6.41 9.07
CA TYR A 629 19.56 -6.58 10.03
C TYR A 629 19.49 -7.95 10.74
N GLN A 630 18.33 -8.33 11.27
CA GLN A 630 18.12 -9.54 12.07
C GLN A 630 16.90 -10.34 11.59
N ASP A 631 17.01 -11.66 11.53
CA ASP A 631 15.93 -12.59 11.23
C ASP A 631 14.72 -12.41 12.15
N MET A 632 13.52 -12.38 11.56
CA MET A 632 12.25 -12.33 12.30
C MET A 632 11.20 -13.26 11.68
N PRO A 633 11.45 -14.59 11.69
CA PRO A 633 10.61 -15.55 10.98
C PRO A 633 9.16 -15.58 11.46
N LEU A 634 8.88 -15.23 12.72
CA LEU A 634 7.50 -15.17 13.21
C LEU A 634 6.70 -14.00 12.60
N GLN A 635 7.37 -12.87 12.35
CA GLN A 635 6.78 -11.67 11.78
C GLN A 635 6.78 -11.69 10.25
N GLU A 636 7.67 -12.47 9.64
CA GLU A 636 7.91 -12.52 8.19
C GLU A 636 7.39 -13.82 7.54
N GLY A 637 6.37 -14.46 8.12
CA GLY A 637 5.75 -15.65 7.52
C GLY A 637 6.68 -16.86 7.35
N GLY A 638 7.68 -16.99 8.23
CA GLY A 638 8.70 -18.03 8.24
C GLY A 638 10.01 -17.67 7.53
N LEU A 639 10.10 -16.49 6.90
CA LEU A 639 11.30 -16.08 6.16
C LEU A 639 12.44 -15.66 7.11
N ARG A 640 13.66 -16.02 6.72
CA ARG A 640 14.92 -15.66 7.39
C ARG A 640 15.78 -14.81 6.45
N LEU A 641 15.43 -13.54 6.34
CA LEU A 641 16.05 -12.56 5.45
C LEU A 641 17.22 -11.80 6.11
N GLY A 642 17.44 -12.02 7.40
CA GLY A 642 18.48 -11.41 8.20
C GLY A 642 19.89 -11.86 7.83
N ILE A 643 20.88 -11.00 8.04
CA ILE A 643 22.31 -11.39 8.11
C ILE A 643 22.76 -11.70 9.55
N VAL A 644 21.88 -11.45 10.52
CA VAL A 644 21.96 -11.90 11.90
C VAL A 644 20.79 -12.86 12.15
N THR A 645 21.02 -13.97 12.86
CA THR A 645 19.99 -14.97 13.21
C THR A 645 18.96 -14.39 14.18
N GLU A 646 17.86 -15.13 14.39
CA GLU A 646 16.80 -14.73 15.33
C GLU A 646 17.32 -14.56 16.77
N ASN A 647 18.44 -15.20 17.12
CA ASN A 647 19.07 -15.16 18.43
C ASN A 647 20.22 -14.15 18.57
N GLY A 648 20.58 -13.46 17.47
CA GLY A 648 21.63 -12.44 17.49
C GLY A 648 23.01 -12.90 16.99
N ASP A 649 23.15 -14.13 16.50
CA ASP A 649 24.41 -14.63 15.95
C ASP A 649 24.63 -14.16 14.51
N HIS A 650 25.87 -13.86 14.12
CA HIS A 650 26.18 -13.50 12.75
C HIS A 650 26.05 -14.72 11.81
N LYS A 651 25.35 -14.54 10.69
CA LYS A 651 25.36 -15.50 9.58
C LYS A 651 26.59 -15.29 8.70
N LEU A 652 26.87 -16.22 7.79
CA LEU A 652 27.87 -16.01 6.71
C LEU A 652 27.56 -14.75 5.89
N GLY A 653 26.28 -14.42 5.73
CA GLY A 653 25.82 -13.19 5.10
C GLY A 653 26.36 -11.91 5.75
N TRP A 654 26.65 -11.91 7.06
CA TRP A 654 27.24 -10.76 7.75
C TRP A 654 28.61 -10.40 7.17
N GLU A 655 29.50 -11.39 7.10
CA GLU A 655 30.87 -11.21 6.62
C GLU A 655 30.91 -10.89 5.13
N ALA A 656 30.07 -11.57 4.33
CA ALA A 656 29.92 -11.25 2.91
C ALA A 656 29.43 -9.81 2.71
N TYR A 657 28.37 -9.43 3.44
CA TYR A 657 27.82 -8.08 3.35
C TYR A 657 28.86 -7.05 3.79
N ARG A 658 29.59 -7.27 4.88
CA ARG A 658 30.71 -6.42 5.32
C ARG A 658 31.79 -6.27 4.25
N ALA A 659 32.09 -7.33 3.50
CA ALA A 659 33.12 -7.34 2.46
C ALA A 659 32.72 -6.59 1.17
N ILE A 660 31.42 -6.48 0.85
CA ILE A 660 30.93 -5.79 -0.35
C ILE A 660 31.44 -4.35 -0.40
N GLY A 661 32.09 -4.00 -1.52
CA GLY A 661 32.71 -2.70 -1.76
C GLY A 661 34.15 -2.58 -1.23
N THR A 662 34.77 -3.68 -0.82
CA THR A 662 36.16 -3.75 -0.34
C THR A 662 36.95 -4.83 -1.08
N ASP A 663 38.27 -4.86 -0.94
CA ASP A 663 39.14 -5.89 -1.54
C ASP A 663 38.80 -7.32 -1.07
N ARG A 664 38.08 -7.48 0.05
CA ARG A 664 37.64 -8.79 0.56
C ARG A 664 36.48 -9.38 -0.23
N GLU A 665 35.77 -8.59 -1.03
CA GLU A 665 34.63 -9.05 -1.81
C GLU A 665 35.03 -10.15 -2.81
N ASP A 666 36.22 -10.07 -3.40
CA ASP A 666 36.71 -11.03 -4.41
C ASP A 666 36.77 -12.47 -3.89
N GLY A 667 37.04 -12.65 -2.59
CA GLY A 667 37.02 -13.97 -1.95
C GLY A 667 35.62 -14.60 -1.98
N PHE A 668 34.58 -13.82 -1.67
CA PHE A 668 33.19 -14.25 -1.77
C PHE A 668 32.75 -14.41 -3.22
N GLY A 669 33.19 -13.52 -4.11
CA GLY A 669 32.89 -13.58 -5.54
C GLY A 669 33.24 -14.93 -6.17
N LYS A 670 34.43 -15.48 -5.87
CA LYS A 670 34.86 -16.79 -6.37
C LYS A 670 33.98 -17.95 -5.87
N ILE A 671 33.66 -17.95 -4.57
CA ILE A 671 32.78 -18.95 -3.96
C ILE A 671 31.41 -18.94 -4.63
N VAL A 672 30.87 -17.74 -4.87
CA VAL A 672 29.58 -17.54 -5.53
C VAL A 672 29.62 -18.00 -6.98
N ASP A 673 30.69 -17.71 -7.72
CA ASP A 673 30.83 -18.16 -9.11
C ASP A 673 30.87 -19.69 -9.22
N ASP A 674 31.51 -20.37 -8.27
CA ASP A 674 31.57 -21.83 -8.24
C ASP A 674 30.22 -22.44 -7.87
N LEU A 675 29.52 -21.88 -6.87
CA LEU A 675 28.15 -22.29 -6.51
C LEU A 675 27.20 -22.12 -7.71
N MET A 676 27.21 -20.96 -8.36
CA MET A 676 26.33 -20.70 -9.51
C MET A 676 26.67 -21.56 -10.75
N LYS A 677 27.90 -22.06 -10.88
CA LYS A 677 28.30 -23.01 -11.94
C LYS A 677 27.90 -24.44 -11.65
N GLN A 678 28.07 -24.91 -10.41
CA GLN A 678 27.73 -26.28 -9.99
C GLN A 678 26.25 -26.59 -10.12
N GLU A 679 25.41 -25.55 -10.14
CA GLU A 679 23.97 -25.69 -10.26
C GLU A 679 23.43 -25.39 -11.68
N LYS A 680 24.28 -25.42 -12.72
CA LYS A 680 23.80 -25.49 -14.11
C LYS A 680 23.28 -26.91 -14.39
N PRO A 681 22.08 -27.06 -15.00
CA PRO A 681 21.50 -28.37 -15.29
C PRO A 681 22.37 -29.21 -16.24
#